data_AF-A0A6G0WNH7-F1
#
_entry.id   AF-A0A6G0WNH7-F1
#
_cell.length_a   1.000
_cell.length_b   1.000
_cell.length_c   1.000
_cell.angle_alpha   90.00
_cell.angle_beta   90.00
_cell.angle_gamma   90.00
#
_symmetry.space_group_name_H-M   'P 1'
#
loop_
_entity.id
_entity.type
_entity.pdbx_description
1 polymer ?
#
loop_
_entity_poly.entity_id
_entity_poly.type
_entity_poly.pdbx_seq_one_letter_code
_entity_poly.pdbx_strand_id
1 'polypeptide(L)'
;MPLYISQVLTTDATELLTAIRGLRSMDACLAPWISAQYCWLDFNKAWEMANSISRQIRCSEKYFDNAAAYLEPVLRNVDWKRLRLCWGTSLEIAFGLPLRKLPCGAEWWEAVQAVSTSEIEELAYWESFQTKTYSTDWQSYKSIGIIDTFDIQNAFGFIYPLTIKRTNGSIILATQTSMKMYWAFASDLWAINCPTTFHCNSSLIRQDANFVFHNISMEDVLIQNGTISALDVKGGNAYGVFRQSIGPFGSVDLKRLPAPKSLLKFAVQVRDTLAALCIQSTGFCNQYTNLPAAPWFNFLPPSWSNASVPFIVGGNLLCNNVFPTPLELGARAMTNALSTCGSTLSELVMLDIMSSLPATRIAAVLGARLVGKNITDTDAICATIMMDPIVCKATLILSPAQLLLNESLAIGKDFLPRLLSIANTAQHDMETLRIEVAQYGKTSSGNLTLLRHQIFDPKYPSFHYMAWILAYDWAIALREVISFHGDAGTINVITSSIYGVDSLVNPLEIPVNVANYLRYVCIYVTSVIICVALLVSIYCVINKGSIEGLNLFGVNRVAGIVWIGRPFLFIRSMAAICLLSTQALSLENVNDLSRQGDSSFQNVFLAAGEACWLGYVVTDFLSVLTAQYTSKYAIKCNIVLWGTAAILSWSAPVTHSASIDRSCVYTDVDFQLVCSSGIISIGSSGRFMCLVGICIGSIFVCYVFERVRDPSRLPPKHDSFFLASSAKYLFESSRWIHRDIYYIDQSSAVINGLLSLRIGGIFYVFDVKIWRLLTIEVPQEQRALLETNGELHLFAAIPLQITHSV
;
A
#
# COMPACT_ATOMS: atom_id res chain seq x y z
N MET A 1 7.99 -0.33 8.14
CA MET A 1 8.84 0.74 8.70
C MET A 1 8.07 1.56 9.75
N PRO A 2 8.59 1.72 10.98
CA PRO A 2 7.89 2.39 12.07
C PRO A 2 7.79 3.92 11.89
N LEU A 3 8.87 4.60 11.48
CA LEU A 3 8.87 6.07 11.25
C LEU A 3 8.30 6.48 9.88
N TYR A 4 7.75 5.54 9.11
CA TYR A 4 7.05 5.84 7.86
C TYR A 4 5.99 6.95 8.03
N ILE A 5 5.21 6.89 9.12
CA ILE A 5 4.14 7.84 9.40
C ILE A 5 4.69 9.26 9.54
N SER A 6 5.82 9.35 10.25
CA SER A 6 6.52 10.60 10.45
C SER A 6 7.07 11.22 9.17
N GLN A 7 7.53 10.37 8.23
CA GLN A 7 8.01 10.84 6.94
C GLN A 7 6.84 11.36 6.09
N VAL A 8 5.71 10.63 6.05
CA VAL A 8 4.49 11.06 5.37
C VAL A 8 4.00 12.40 5.93
N LEU A 9 4.05 12.59 7.25
CA LEU A 9 3.67 13.86 7.89
C LEU A 9 4.51 15.04 7.37
N THR A 10 5.83 14.86 7.21
CA THR A 10 6.72 15.95 6.78
C THR A 10 6.76 16.18 5.29
N THR A 11 6.49 15.17 4.46
CA THR A 11 6.56 15.32 3.00
C THR A 11 5.20 15.61 2.37
N ASP A 12 4.15 14.91 2.81
CA ASP A 12 2.88 14.84 2.08
C ASP A 12 1.77 15.62 2.82
N ALA A 13 1.88 15.77 4.15
CA ALA A 13 0.82 16.36 4.98
C ALA A 13 1.04 17.85 5.34
N THR A 14 2.00 18.52 4.70
CA THR A 14 2.31 19.94 4.97
C THR A 14 1.60 20.93 4.04
N GLU A 15 0.86 20.44 3.06
CA GLU A 15 0.09 21.26 2.12
C GLU A 15 -1.03 22.03 2.84
N LEU A 16 -1.20 23.31 2.49
CA LEU A 16 -2.17 24.20 3.14
C LEU A 16 -3.61 23.69 3.03
N LEU A 17 -4.02 23.21 1.85
CA LEU A 17 -5.38 22.70 1.63
C LEU A 17 -5.66 21.46 2.49
N THR A 18 -4.68 20.58 2.65
CA THR A 18 -4.76 19.41 3.52
C THR A 18 -4.92 19.81 4.99
N ALA A 19 -4.21 20.84 5.44
CA ALA A 19 -4.35 21.39 6.78
C ALA A 19 -5.71 22.08 7.00
N ILE A 20 -6.20 22.90 6.06
CA ILE A 20 -7.52 23.55 6.12
C ILE A 20 -8.62 22.51 6.30
N ARG A 21 -8.61 21.45 5.47
CA ARG A 21 -9.55 20.33 5.58
C ARG A 21 -9.48 19.66 6.94
N GLY A 22 -8.28 19.35 7.40
CA GLY A 22 -8.03 18.74 8.70
C GLY A 22 -8.55 19.57 9.87
N LEU A 23 -8.29 20.89 9.87
CA LEU A 23 -8.75 21.79 10.92
C LEU A 23 -10.28 21.88 10.97
N ARG A 24 -10.95 21.80 9.81
CA ARG A 24 -12.42 21.81 9.71
C ARG A 24 -13.06 20.49 10.13
N SER A 25 -12.35 19.36 9.98
CA SER A 25 -12.87 18.03 10.31
C SER A 25 -12.58 17.55 11.72
N MET A 26 -11.52 18.06 12.35
CA MET A 26 -11.05 17.59 13.66
C MET A 26 -11.96 18.01 14.81
N ASP A 27 -11.88 17.30 15.96
CA ASP A 27 -12.51 17.79 17.20
C ASP A 27 -11.81 19.06 17.66
N ALA A 28 -12.53 20.18 17.68
CA ALA A 28 -11.98 21.48 18.08
C ALA A 28 -11.41 21.50 19.51
N CYS A 29 -11.81 20.57 20.40
CA CYS A 29 -11.20 20.42 21.72
C CYS A 29 -9.74 19.94 21.65
N LEU A 30 -9.34 19.27 20.57
CA LEU A 30 -7.97 18.83 20.31
C LEU A 30 -7.11 19.91 19.63
N ALA A 31 -7.70 21.01 19.14
CA ALA A 31 -6.97 22.03 18.40
C ALA A 31 -5.80 22.66 19.20
N PRO A 32 -5.94 22.96 20.51
CA PRO A 32 -4.80 23.43 21.32
C PRO A 32 -3.68 22.38 21.54
N TRP A 33 -3.92 21.11 21.22
CA TRP A 33 -2.92 20.04 21.29
C TRP A 33 -2.13 19.84 19.99
N ILE A 34 -2.43 20.60 18.94
CA ILE A 34 -1.57 20.71 17.76
C ILE A 34 -0.19 21.18 18.24
N SER A 35 0.85 20.45 17.86
CA SER A 35 2.23 20.75 18.25
C SER A 35 2.69 21.96 17.45
N ALA A 36 2.40 23.14 17.96
CA ALA A 36 2.80 24.40 17.36
C ALA A 36 3.00 25.43 18.46
N GLN A 37 4.19 26.01 18.52
CA GLN A 37 4.44 27.16 19.37
C GLN A 37 4.15 28.46 18.60
N TYR A 38 2.96 29.02 18.80
CA TYR A 38 2.50 30.18 18.03
C TYR A 38 3.40 31.41 18.21
N CYS A 39 3.70 32.07 17.09
CA CYS A 39 4.49 33.29 17.02
C CYS A 39 3.58 34.53 16.93
N TRP A 40 2.45 34.39 16.26
CA TRP A 40 1.46 35.46 16.07
C TRP A 40 0.05 34.94 16.24
N LEU A 41 -0.83 35.81 16.69
CA LEU A 41 -2.25 35.50 16.78
C LEU A 41 -2.92 35.54 15.40
N ASP A 42 -2.52 36.49 14.56
CA ASP A 42 -3.12 36.82 13.27
C ASP A 42 -2.11 36.81 12.11
N PHE A 43 -2.59 36.59 10.89
CA PHE A 43 -1.75 36.59 9.68
C PHE A 43 -1.11 37.94 9.39
N ASN A 44 -1.72 39.07 9.80
CA ASN A 44 -1.13 40.40 9.67
C ASN A 44 0.01 40.65 10.67
N LYS A 45 0.25 39.72 11.60
CA LYS A 45 1.29 39.82 12.63
C LYS A 45 1.07 41.03 13.54
N ALA A 46 -0.18 41.50 13.67
CA ALA A 46 -0.52 42.64 14.51
C ALA A 46 -0.34 42.33 16.00
N TRP A 47 -0.56 41.07 16.40
CA TRP A 47 -0.41 40.62 17.78
C TRP A 47 0.62 39.50 17.87
N GLU A 48 1.68 39.77 18.63
CA GLU A 48 2.80 38.83 18.83
C GLU A 48 2.53 37.94 20.04
N MET A 49 2.97 36.68 19.97
CA MET A 49 2.68 35.67 21.00
C MET A 49 3.92 34.96 21.55
N ALA A 50 5.11 35.13 20.97
CA ALA A 50 6.26 34.37 21.43
C ALA A 50 6.62 34.69 22.89
N ASN A 51 7.00 33.64 23.62
CA ASN A 51 7.31 33.72 25.06
C ASN A 51 8.60 34.48 25.40
N SER A 52 9.47 34.75 24.42
CA SER A 52 10.67 35.56 24.59
C SER A 52 10.89 36.47 23.37
N ILE A 53 11.65 37.56 23.57
CA ILE A 53 12.03 38.48 22.47
C ILE A 53 12.89 37.74 21.45
N SER A 54 13.88 36.98 21.91
CA SER A 54 14.77 36.19 21.06
C SER A 54 13.99 35.20 20.19
N ARG A 55 12.96 34.55 20.76
CA ARG A 55 12.08 33.67 20.01
C ARG A 55 11.24 34.45 19.00
N GLN A 56 10.70 35.63 19.36
CA GLN A 56 9.93 36.44 18.43
C GLN A 56 10.76 36.85 17.19
N ILE A 57 12.03 37.21 17.40
CA ILE A 57 12.96 37.49 16.30
C ILE A 57 13.15 36.24 15.44
N ARG A 58 13.43 35.09 16.06
CA ARG A 58 13.57 33.81 15.34
C ARG A 58 12.32 33.45 14.52
N CYS A 59 11.12 33.69 15.07
CA CYS A 59 9.86 33.51 14.35
C CYS A 59 9.84 34.34 13.06
N SER A 60 10.17 35.63 13.15
CA SER A 60 10.19 36.54 12.01
C SER A 60 11.20 36.14 10.93
N GLU A 61 12.34 35.57 11.33
CA GLU A 61 13.40 35.15 10.40
C GLU A 61 13.13 33.79 9.75
N LYS A 62 12.50 32.84 10.47
CA LYS A 62 12.45 31.43 10.04
C LYS A 62 11.05 30.86 9.81
N TYR A 63 10.01 31.42 10.43
CA TYR A 63 8.69 30.78 10.48
C TYR A 63 7.57 31.62 9.85
N PHE A 64 7.92 32.75 9.21
CA PHE A 64 6.93 33.67 8.64
C PHE A 64 6.10 33.04 7.50
N ASP A 65 6.63 32.05 6.78
CA ASP A 65 5.96 31.35 5.67
C ASP A 65 5.27 30.05 6.09
N ASN A 66 5.32 29.67 7.37
CA ASN A 66 4.64 28.52 7.92
C ASN A 66 3.35 28.94 8.62
N ALA A 67 2.20 28.57 8.07
CA ALA A 67 0.89 28.88 8.64
C ALA A 67 0.71 28.31 10.06
N ALA A 68 1.37 27.22 10.43
CA ALA A 68 1.31 26.67 11.78
C ALA A 68 1.94 27.58 12.86
N ALA A 69 2.72 28.60 12.47
CA ALA A 69 3.25 29.61 13.40
C ALA A 69 2.20 30.68 13.78
N TYR A 70 1.03 30.66 13.14
CA TYR A 70 -0.06 31.61 13.37
C TYR A 70 -1.25 30.89 14.01
N LEU A 71 -1.91 31.50 14.99
CA LEU A 71 -3.08 30.90 15.63
C LEU A 71 -4.38 31.10 14.81
N GLU A 72 -4.48 32.19 14.04
CA GLU A 72 -5.61 32.50 13.16
C GLU A 72 -6.04 31.33 12.24
N PRO A 73 -5.14 30.61 11.53
CA PRO A 73 -5.49 29.41 10.79
C PRO A 73 -6.42 28.45 11.55
N VAL A 74 -6.09 28.17 12.80
CA VAL A 74 -6.86 27.27 13.66
C VAL A 74 -8.19 27.92 14.00
N LEU A 75 -8.16 29.15 14.51
CA LEU A 75 -9.36 29.88 14.93
C LEU A 75 -10.37 30.08 13.80
N ARG A 76 -9.94 30.24 12.55
CA ARG A 76 -10.84 30.42 11.41
C ARG A 76 -11.54 29.13 10.96
N ASN A 77 -10.96 27.96 11.26
CA ASN A 77 -11.34 26.71 10.62
C ASN A 77 -11.99 25.69 11.57
N VAL A 78 -11.70 25.74 12.86
CA VAL A 78 -12.31 24.81 13.84
C VAL A 78 -13.73 25.22 14.22
N ASP A 79 -14.56 24.26 14.65
CA ASP A 79 -15.90 24.57 15.17
C ASP A 79 -15.82 25.34 16.50
N TRP A 80 -16.15 26.64 16.45
CA TRP A 80 -16.18 27.53 17.61
C TRP A 80 -17.12 27.08 18.72
N LYS A 81 -18.25 26.43 18.41
CA LYS A 81 -19.16 25.95 19.44
C LYS A 81 -18.48 24.88 20.28
N ARG A 82 -17.85 23.91 19.63
CA ARG A 82 -17.08 22.85 20.29
C ARG A 82 -15.84 23.40 20.99
N LEU A 83 -15.10 24.32 20.36
CA LEU A 83 -13.92 24.95 20.94
C LEU A 83 -14.25 25.68 22.25
N ARG A 84 -15.33 26.48 22.27
CA ARG A 84 -15.76 27.24 23.46
C ARG A 84 -16.15 26.33 24.63
N LEU A 85 -16.71 25.14 24.38
CA LEU A 85 -17.05 24.19 25.44
C LEU A 85 -15.83 23.70 26.22
N CYS A 86 -14.70 23.53 25.55
CA CYS A 86 -13.47 23.02 26.16
C CYS A 86 -12.52 24.13 26.63
N TRP A 87 -12.41 25.21 25.87
CA TRP A 87 -11.35 26.22 26.03
C TRP A 87 -11.86 27.66 26.08
N GLY A 88 -13.18 27.88 26.08
CA GLY A 88 -13.78 29.21 25.95
C GLY A 88 -13.29 30.21 27.00
N THR A 89 -13.28 29.83 28.29
CA THR A 89 -12.79 30.70 29.37
C THR A 89 -11.32 31.06 29.17
N SER A 90 -10.46 30.08 28.85
CA SER A 90 -9.03 30.32 28.63
C SER A 90 -8.77 31.21 27.41
N LEU A 91 -9.50 31.02 26.30
CA LEU A 91 -9.38 31.85 25.10
C LEU A 91 -9.85 33.29 25.35
N GLU A 92 -10.89 33.44 26.15
CA GLU A 92 -11.42 34.74 26.56
C GLU A 92 -10.39 35.49 27.43
N ILE A 93 -9.75 34.81 28.39
CA ILE A 93 -8.65 35.38 29.18
C ILE A 93 -7.43 35.71 28.30
N ALA A 94 -7.02 34.79 27.43
CA ALA A 94 -5.82 34.92 26.61
C ALA A 94 -5.90 36.06 25.59
N PHE A 95 -7.05 36.19 24.92
CA PHE A 95 -7.21 37.06 23.75
C PHE A 95 -8.47 37.91 23.77
N GLY A 96 -9.63 37.36 24.15
CA GLY A 96 -10.91 38.08 24.09
C GLY A 96 -10.91 39.38 24.90
N LEU A 97 -10.52 39.30 26.18
CA LEU A 97 -10.41 40.45 27.08
C LEU A 97 -9.39 41.49 26.61
N PRO A 98 -8.13 41.14 26.25
CA PRO A 98 -7.17 42.14 25.78
C PRO A 98 -7.54 42.74 24.42
N LEU A 99 -8.07 41.96 23.48
CA LEU A 99 -8.44 42.46 22.15
C LEU A 99 -9.62 43.43 22.18
N ARG A 100 -10.63 43.20 23.04
CA ARG A 100 -11.77 44.11 23.16
C ARG A 100 -11.44 45.47 23.75
N LYS A 101 -10.23 45.66 24.30
CA LYS A 101 -9.72 46.99 24.69
C LYS A 101 -9.35 47.85 23.47
N LEU A 102 -9.14 47.25 22.31
CA LEU A 102 -8.72 47.90 21.08
C LEU A 102 -9.86 47.81 20.04
N PRO A 103 -10.29 48.92 19.39
CA PRO A 103 -11.38 48.87 18.41
C PRO A 103 -11.16 47.85 17.28
N CYS A 104 -9.97 47.88 16.65
CA CYS A 104 -9.62 46.92 15.58
C CYS A 104 -9.49 45.48 16.11
N GLY A 105 -9.09 45.29 17.36
CA GLY A 105 -8.98 43.98 17.99
C GLY A 105 -10.34 43.36 18.29
N ALA A 106 -11.30 44.16 18.76
CA ALA A 106 -12.67 43.74 18.98
C ALA A 106 -13.34 43.27 17.68
N GLU A 107 -13.18 44.04 16.60
CA GLU A 107 -13.72 43.69 15.28
C GLU A 107 -13.11 42.39 14.75
N TRP A 108 -11.78 42.25 14.82
CA TRP A 108 -11.10 41.03 14.38
C TRP A 108 -11.50 39.80 15.20
N TRP A 109 -11.62 39.93 16.52
CA TRP A 109 -12.00 38.81 17.39
C TRP A 109 -13.42 38.30 17.10
N GLU A 110 -14.38 39.18 16.82
CA GLU A 110 -15.72 38.75 16.42
C GLU A 110 -15.73 38.20 14.98
N ALA A 111 -14.95 38.78 14.07
CA ALA A 111 -14.87 38.34 12.68
C ALA A 111 -14.27 36.93 12.53
N VAL A 112 -13.17 36.63 13.25
CA VAL A 112 -12.50 35.32 13.18
C VAL A 112 -13.41 34.18 13.67
N GLN A 113 -14.39 34.50 14.51
CA GLN A 113 -15.37 33.56 15.06
C GLN A 113 -16.53 33.24 14.11
N ALA A 114 -16.74 34.05 13.08
CA ALA A 114 -17.89 33.98 12.17
C ALA A 114 -17.50 33.57 10.74
N VAL A 115 -16.27 33.10 10.51
CA VAL A 115 -15.77 32.72 9.19
C VAL A 115 -16.56 31.54 8.61
N SER A 116 -17.04 31.69 7.37
CA SER A 116 -17.81 30.67 6.64
C SER A 116 -17.35 30.51 5.18
N THR A 117 -16.05 30.68 4.93
CA THR A 117 -15.42 30.58 3.60
C THR A 117 -15.41 29.15 3.07
N SER A 118 -15.46 28.98 1.75
CA SER A 118 -15.11 27.70 1.12
C SER A 118 -13.63 27.35 1.32
N GLU A 119 -13.26 26.08 1.15
CA GLU A 119 -11.86 25.63 1.30
C GLU A 119 -10.90 26.37 0.35
N ILE A 120 -11.36 26.66 -0.88
CA ILE A 120 -10.54 27.32 -1.91
C ILE A 120 -10.36 28.81 -1.61
N GLU A 121 -11.39 29.49 -1.12
CA GLU A 121 -11.28 30.88 -0.68
C GLU A 121 -10.39 31.01 0.56
N GLU A 122 -10.49 30.06 1.49
CA GLU A 122 -9.64 30.03 2.68
C GLU A 122 -8.17 29.79 2.32
N LEU A 123 -7.90 28.89 1.36
CA LEU A 123 -6.56 28.69 0.81
C LEU A 123 -6.01 29.98 0.20
N ALA A 124 -6.80 30.66 -0.66
CA ALA A 124 -6.40 31.92 -1.27
C ALA A 124 -6.14 33.02 -0.22
N TYR A 125 -6.92 33.04 0.87
CA TYR A 125 -6.70 33.95 2.00
C TYR A 125 -5.34 33.68 2.66
N TRP A 126 -5.01 32.43 2.97
CA TRP A 126 -3.72 32.07 3.59
C TRP A 126 -2.52 32.42 2.68
N GLU A 127 -2.63 32.12 1.39
CA GLU A 127 -1.60 32.42 0.39
C GLU A 127 -1.36 33.93 0.21
N SER A 128 -2.39 34.76 0.42
CA SER A 128 -2.26 36.22 0.36
C SER A 128 -1.28 36.79 1.38
N PHE A 129 -1.03 36.06 2.48
CA PHE A 129 -0.04 36.41 3.52
C PHE A 129 1.31 35.74 3.33
N GLN A 130 1.59 35.22 2.13
CA GLN A 130 2.87 34.56 1.77
C GLN A 130 3.17 33.29 2.57
N THR A 131 2.15 32.68 3.18
CA THR A 131 2.29 31.36 3.79
C THR A 131 2.29 30.28 2.72
N LYS A 132 3.10 29.24 2.89
CA LYS A 132 3.33 28.19 1.88
C LYS A 132 3.09 26.79 2.41
N THR A 133 3.33 26.57 3.70
CA THR A 133 3.23 25.25 4.33
C THR A 133 2.56 25.36 5.69
N TYR A 134 1.99 24.24 6.15
CA TYR A 134 1.49 24.08 7.51
C TYR A 134 2.26 22.91 8.14
N SER A 135 3.37 23.22 8.80
CA SER A 135 4.27 22.22 9.39
C SER A 135 4.33 22.34 10.91
N THR A 136 3.95 21.27 11.60
CA THR A 136 3.94 21.18 13.06
C THR A 136 5.31 20.82 13.64
N ASP A 137 5.49 21.16 14.91
CA ASP A 137 6.69 20.88 15.68
C ASP A 137 6.80 19.39 16.02
N TRP A 138 8.03 18.87 15.99
CA TRP A 138 8.32 17.53 16.46
C TRP A 138 7.99 17.41 17.94
N GLN A 139 7.43 16.27 18.34
CA GLN A 139 7.06 16.01 19.72
C GLN A 139 7.10 14.51 20.05
N SER A 140 7.15 14.20 21.35
CA SER A 140 7.14 12.82 21.88
C SER A 140 5.92 12.50 22.76
N TYR A 141 4.98 13.42 22.94
CA TYR A 141 3.78 13.27 23.76
C TYR A 141 2.55 12.74 23.01
N LYS A 142 2.66 12.51 21.70
CA LYS A 142 1.66 11.87 20.84
C LYS A 142 2.35 10.88 19.90
N SER A 143 1.78 9.69 19.79
CA SER A 143 2.03 8.79 18.67
C SER A 143 1.07 9.16 17.55
N ILE A 144 1.58 9.41 16.34
CA ILE A 144 0.75 9.76 15.18
C ILE A 144 0.23 8.47 14.55
N GLY A 145 -1.08 8.42 14.30
CA GLY A 145 -1.72 7.30 13.61
C GLY A 145 -1.77 7.47 12.10
N ILE A 146 -1.79 6.36 11.37
CA ILE A 146 -2.03 6.33 9.92
C ILE A 146 -2.99 5.18 9.58
N ILE A 147 -3.91 5.43 8.65
CA ILE A 147 -4.60 4.39 7.91
C ILE A 147 -4.18 4.56 6.45
N ASP A 148 -3.32 3.68 5.98
CA ASP A 148 -2.79 3.72 4.62
C ASP A 148 -3.33 2.52 3.84
N THR A 149 -4.02 2.78 2.74
CA THR A 149 -4.64 1.78 1.88
C THR A 149 -4.15 1.92 0.44
N PHE A 150 -4.11 0.82 -0.29
CA PHE A 150 -4.01 0.82 -1.75
C PHE A 150 -5.21 0.10 -2.34
N ASP A 151 -5.57 0.51 -3.54
CA ASP A 151 -6.75 0.04 -4.22
C ASP A 151 -6.39 -1.04 -5.24
N ILE A 152 -7.15 -2.13 -5.29
CA ILE A 152 -7.06 -3.14 -6.35
C ILE A 152 -8.26 -3.00 -7.28
N GLN A 153 -7.98 -2.81 -8.57
CA GLN A 153 -9.02 -2.82 -9.60
C GLN A 153 -9.07 -4.19 -10.31
N ASN A 154 -10.27 -4.78 -10.36
CA ASN A 154 -10.53 -6.04 -11.04
C ASN A 154 -10.97 -5.86 -12.51
N ALA A 155 -11.16 -6.96 -13.25
CA ALA A 155 -11.60 -6.92 -14.64
C ALA A 155 -13.02 -6.36 -14.86
N PHE A 156 -13.86 -6.26 -13.83
CA PHE A 156 -15.16 -5.58 -13.93
C PHE A 156 -15.03 -4.05 -13.78
N GLY A 157 -13.86 -3.56 -13.35
CA GLY A 157 -13.63 -2.16 -13.02
C GLY A 157 -13.98 -1.80 -11.56
N PHE A 158 -14.35 -2.78 -10.73
CA PHE A 158 -14.57 -2.54 -9.30
C PHE A 158 -13.25 -2.36 -8.57
N ILE A 159 -13.27 -1.47 -7.58
CA ILE A 159 -12.12 -1.07 -6.78
C ILE A 159 -12.32 -1.57 -5.35
N TYR A 160 -11.30 -2.25 -4.82
CA TYR A 160 -11.29 -2.76 -3.45
C TYR A 160 -10.08 -2.20 -2.69
N PRO A 161 -10.28 -1.45 -1.60
CA PRO A 161 -9.18 -0.96 -0.79
C PRO A 161 -8.62 -2.09 0.07
N LEU A 162 -7.30 -2.22 0.11
CA LEU A 162 -6.56 -3.10 1.00
C LEU A 162 -5.64 -2.27 1.90
N THR A 163 -5.62 -2.59 3.19
CA THR A 163 -4.82 -1.86 4.18
C THR A 163 -3.34 -2.26 4.09
N ILE A 164 -2.45 -1.29 3.87
CA ILE A 164 -0.99 -1.44 3.98
C ILE A 164 -0.57 -1.36 5.45
N LYS A 165 -1.05 -0.31 6.13
CA LYS A 165 -0.67 -0.01 7.50
C LYS A 165 -1.83 0.64 8.23
N ARG A 166 -2.06 0.20 9.46
CA ARG A 166 -3.07 0.77 10.35
C ARG A 166 -2.47 0.97 11.74
N THR A 167 -2.42 2.21 12.18
CA THR A 167 -2.08 2.59 13.56
C THR A 167 -3.00 3.73 14.00
N ASN A 168 -3.36 3.73 15.28
CA ASN A 168 -4.19 4.79 15.85
C ASN A 168 -3.31 5.82 16.55
N GLY A 169 -3.69 7.09 16.41
CA GLY A 169 -3.12 8.19 17.15
C GLY A 169 -3.40 8.03 18.65
N SER A 170 -2.41 8.33 19.48
CA SER A 170 -2.56 8.26 20.95
C SER A 170 -1.75 9.34 21.64
N ILE A 171 -2.28 9.88 22.74
CA ILE A 171 -1.56 10.81 23.61
C ILE A 171 -0.82 10.01 24.68
N ILE A 172 0.46 10.31 24.88
CA ILE A 172 1.39 9.59 25.75
C ILE A 172 2.08 10.58 26.71
N LEU A 173 1.32 11.17 27.63
CA LEU A 173 1.86 12.18 28.56
C LEU A 173 2.80 11.61 29.62
N ALA A 174 2.65 10.33 30.01
CA ALA A 174 3.40 9.76 31.13
C ALA A 174 4.88 9.52 30.83
N THR A 175 5.23 9.23 29.57
CA THR A 175 6.60 8.88 29.15
C THR A 175 7.23 9.89 28.20
N GLN A 176 6.52 10.99 27.88
CA GLN A 176 7.03 12.02 26.99
C GLN A 176 8.25 12.74 27.58
N THR A 177 9.13 13.20 26.69
CA THR A 177 10.33 13.95 27.05
C THR A 177 10.38 15.34 26.43
N SER A 178 9.63 15.59 25.35
CA SER A 178 9.70 16.82 24.55
C SER A 178 9.06 18.07 25.17
N MET A 179 8.13 17.95 26.12
CA MET A 179 7.42 19.10 26.70
C MET A 179 8.31 20.08 27.48
N LYS A 180 9.57 19.70 27.76
CA LYS A 180 10.57 20.61 28.31
C LYS A 180 10.99 21.69 27.29
N MET A 181 10.86 21.41 26.00
CA MET A 181 11.19 22.36 24.93
C MET A 181 10.01 23.30 24.68
N TYR A 182 8.81 22.73 24.54
CA TYR A 182 7.53 23.45 24.61
C TYR A 182 6.41 22.44 24.91
N TRP A 183 5.49 22.79 25.82
CA TRP A 183 4.48 21.86 26.35
C TRP A 183 3.11 21.91 25.67
N ALA A 184 3.04 22.50 24.46
CA ALA A 184 1.83 22.75 23.67
C ALA A 184 0.94 23.89 24.19
N PHE A 185 0.12 24.44 23.29
CA PHE A 185 -0.74 25.58 23.54
C PHE A 185 -1.87 25.27 24.53
N ALA A 186 -2.34 24.02 24.57
CA ALA A 186 -3.27 23.52 25.57
C ALA A 186 -2.78 23.79 27.01
N SER A 187 -1.48 23.60 27.26
CA SER A 187 -0.87 23.85 28.56
C SER A 187 -0.71 25.34 28.86
N ASP A 188 -0.49 26.19 27.85
CA ASP A 188 -0.50 27.65 28.03
C ASP A 188 -1.90 28.14 28.44
N LEU A 189 -2.94 27.66 27.75
CA LEU A 189 -4.35 27.96 28.06
C LEU A 189 -4.79 27.45 29.44
N TRP A 190 -4.30 26.28 29.85
CA TRP A 190 -4.50 25.78 31.21
C TRP A 190 -3.77 26.67 32.23
N ALA A 191 -2.52 27.03 31.96
CA ALA A 191 -1.69 27.76 32.90
C ALA A 191 -2.28 29.13 33.25
N ILE A 192 -2.82 29.87 32.27
CA ILE A 192 -3.42 31.19 32.52
C ILE A 192 -4.81 31.15 33.19
N ASN A 193 -5.48 29.99 33.20
CA ASN A 193 -6.81 29.83 33.79
C ASN A 193 -6.75 29.16 35.18
N CYS A 194 -5.60 28.59 35.55
CA CYS A 194 -5.44 27.88 36.81
C CYS A 194 -5.06 28.86 37.95
N PRO A 195 -5.81 28.92 39.05
CA PRO A 195 -5.54 29.86 40.16
C PRO A 195 -4.20 29.66 40.86
N THR A 196 -3.58 28.50 40.72
CA THR A 196 -2.36 28.12 41.44
C THR A 196 -1.07 28.40 40.67
N THR A 197 -1.16 28.85 39.41
CA THR A 197 0.02 29.17 38.60
C THR A 197 0.43 30.63 38.82
N PHE A 198 1.66 30.98 38.43
CA PHE A 198 2.13 32.37 38.47
C PHE A 198 1.32 33.34 37.58
N HIS A 199 0.39 32.82 36.78
CA HIS A 199 -0.10 33.45 35.56
C HIS A 199 -1.62 33.47 35.41
N CYS A 200 -2.35 33.13 36.49
CA CYS A 200 -3.80 33.20 36.48
C CYS A 200 -4.27 34.59 36.01
N ASN A 201 -5.21 34.61 35.04
CA ASN A 201 -5.77 35.81 34.41
C ASN A 201 -4.76 36.68 33.63
N SER A 202 -3.69 36.07 33.07
CA SER A 202 -2.72 36.77 32.21
C SER A 202 -3.05 36.63 30.71
N SER A 203 -2.67 37.63 29.93
CA SER A 203 -2.79 37.66 28.46
C SER A 203 -1.66 36.87 27.78
N LEU A 204 -1.93 36.30 26.61
CA LEU A 204 -0.92 35.68 25.74
C LEU A 204 -0.46 36.59 24.60
N ILE A 205 -0.91 37.85 24.58
CA ILE A 205 -0.50 38.88 23.61
C ILE A 205 0.66 39.69 24.21
N ARG A 206 1.82 39.69 23.56
CA ARG A 206 3.04 40.40 24.03
C ARG A 206 2.82 41.89 24.26
N GLN A 207 1.99 42.53 23.44
CA GLN A 207 1.72 43.96 23.51
C GLN A 207 0.76 44.35 24.65
N ASP A 208 0.06 43.40 25.30
CA ASP A 208 -0.82 43.71 26.44
C ASP A 208 0.00 43.89 27.73
N ALA A 209 -0.42 44.83 28.58
CA ALA A 209 0.27 45.12 29.83
C ALA A 209 0.30 43.93 30.81
N ASN A 210 -0.66 43.00 30.71
CA ASN A 210 -0.75 41.80 31.53
C ASN A 210 -0.22 40.56 30.78
N PHE A 211 0.73 40.73 29.86
CA PHE A 211 1.35 39.62 29.15
C PHE A 211 2.06 38.66 30.12
N VAL A 212 1.78 37.37 29.94
CA VAL A 212 2.21 36.30 30.86
C VAL A 212 3.73 36.23 31.06
N PHE A 213 4.52 36.46 30.00
CA PHE A 213 5.99 36.33 30.05
C PHE A 213 6.73 37.67 30.17
N HIS A 214 6.07 38.72 30.70
CA HIS A 214 6.71 40.03 30.85
C HIS A 214 7.83 40.02 31.91
N ASN A 215 7.58 39.38 33.06
CA ASN A 215 8.51 39.35 34.20
C ASN A 215 9.02 37.94 34.56
N ILE A 216 8.43 36.91 33.96
CA ILE A 216 8.68 35.50 34.28
C ILE A 216 8.97 34.79 32.97
N SER A 217 10.01 33.96 32.95
CA SER A 217 10.34 33.19 31.75
C SER A 217 9.50 31.91 31.67
N MET A 218 9.32 31.38 30.46
CA MET A 218 8.68 30.08 30.30
C MET A 218 9.41 28.97 31.09
N GLU A 219 10.73 29.06 31.23
CA GLU A 219 11.54 28.13 32.03
C GLU A 219 11.11 28.14 33.51
N ASP A 220 10.80 29.31 34.07
CA ASP A 220 10.31 29.44 35.45
C ASP A 220 8.93 28.78 35.62
N VAL A 221 8.06 28.85 34.60
CA VAL A 221 6.75 28.20 34.59
C VAL A 221 6.89 26.68 34.56
N LEU A 222 7.80 26.16 33.73
CA LEU A 222 8.10 24.73 33.68
C LEU A 222 8.67 24.21 35.01
N ILE A 223 9.47 25.04 35.70
CA ILE A 223 9.97 24.74 37.05
C ILE A 223 8.82 24.73 38.06
N GLN A 224 7.92 25.70 38.03
CA GLN A 224 6.77 25.79 38.94
C GLN A 224 5.89 24.55 38.87
N ASN A 225 5.58 24.10 37.65
CA ASN A 225 4.74 22.91 37.44
C ASN A 225 5.49 21.58 37.65
N GLY A 226 6.80 21.62 37.95
CA GLY A 226 7.61 20.43 38.17
C GLY A 226 7.97 19.65 36.89
N THR A 227 7.79 20.23 35.70
CA THR A 227 8.21 19.60 34.43
C THR A 227 9.73 19.47 34.35
N ILE A 228 10.44 20.44 34.92
CA ILE A 228 11.90 20.45 35.08
C ILE A 228 12.26 20.88 36.50
N SER A 229 13.35 20.35 37.06
CA SER A 229 13.82 20.75 38.38
C SER A 229 14.73 21.97 38.29
N ALA A 230 14.51 22.97 39.15
CA ALA A 230 15.38 24.15 39.26
C ALA A 230 16.84 23.77 39.55
N LEU A 231 17.04 22.73 40.37
CA LEU A 231 18.37 22.22 40.72
C LEU A 231 19.10 21.64 39.49
N ASP A 232 18.38 21.00 38.58
CA ASP A 232 18.97 20.39 37.40
C ASP A 232 19.33 21.41 36.31
N VAL A 233 18.52 22.46 36.17
CA VAL A 233 18.74 23.54 35.20
C VAL A 233 19.85 24.49 35.66
N LYS A 234 19.88 24.83 36.95
CA LYS A 234 20.88 25.74 37.54
C LYS A 234 22.15 25.02 38.02
N GLY A 235 22.09 23.70 38.18
CA GLY A 235 23.24 22.85 38.49
C GLY A 235 24.10 22.58 37.26
N GLY A 236 25.36 22.18 37.46
CA GLY A 236 26.28 21.75 36.39
C GLY A 236 25.91 20.39 35.75
N ASN A 237 24.62 20.08 35.70
CA ASN A 237 24.04 18.85 35.17
C ASN A 237 23.81 18.96 33.64
N ALA A 238 23.32 17.90 33.00
CA ALA A 238 23.10 17.91 31.55
C ALA A 238 22.12 19.00 31.09
N TYR A 239 21.06 19.28 31.87
CA TYR A 239 20.14 20.38 31.54
C TYR A 239 20.81 21.76 31.59
N GLY A 240 21.72 22.01 32.54
CA GLY A 240 22.51 23.23 32.56
C GLY A 240 23.40 23.38 31.31
N VAL A 241 24.04 22.29 30.88
CA VAL A 241 24.85 22.25 29.64
C VAL A 241 23.98 22.48 28.40
N PHE A 242 22.82 21.85 28.32
CA PHE A 242 21.86 22.07 27.24
C PHE A 242 21.43 23.54 27.18
N ARG A 243 21.06 24.10 28.33
CA ARG A 243 20.64 25.51 28.45
C ARG A 243 21.70 26.47 27.96
N GLN A 244 22.97 26.22 28.30
CA GLN A 244 24.09 27.04 27.85
C GLN A 244 24.37 26.89 26.35
N SER A 245 24.22 25.68 25.81
CA SER A 245 24.60 25.36 24.43
C SER A 245 23.51 25.70 23.40
N ILE A 246 22.23 25.53 23.78
CA ILE A 246 21.07 25.62 22.88
C ILE A 246 20.16 26.77 23.27
N GLY A 247 19.76 26.87 24.53
CA GLY A 247 18.90 27.94 25.03
C GLY A 247 17.99 27.52 26.18
N PRO A 248 17.24 28.47 26.77
CA PRO A 248 16.35 28.21 27.90
C PRO A 248 15.21 27.25 27.55
N PHE A 249 14.83 26.40 28.50
CA PHE A 249 13.72 25.48 28.33
C PHE A 249 12.40 26.24 28.15
N GLY A 250 11.45 25.64 27.43
CA GLY A 250 10.19 26.29 27.06
C GLY A 250 10.26 27.22 25.84
N SER A 251 11.46 27.62 25.39
CA SER A 251 11.65 28.53 24.25
C SER A 251 12.49 27.90 23.12
N VAL A 252 12.46 26.57 23.01
CA VAL A 252 13.19 25.81 21.99
C VAL A 252 12.20 25.15 21.03
N ASP A 253 12.30 25.48 19.75
CA ASP A 253 11.45 24.90 18.71
C ASP A 253 12.07 23.58 18.22
N LEU A 254 11.27 22.52 18.16
CA LEU A 254 11.70 21.21 17.65
C LEU A 254 11.12 21.00 16.25
N LYS A 255 11.98 20.88 15.23
CA LYS A 255 11.55 20.68 13.85
C LYS A 255 12.04 19.33 13.33
N ARG A 256 11.18 18.60 12.62
CA ARG A 256 11.59 17.37 11.92
C ARG A 256 12.21 17.75 10.58
N LEU A 257 13.43 17.30 10.32
CA LEU A 257 14.08 17.52 9.02
C LEU A 257 13.76 16.36 8.07
N PRO A 258 13.30 16.63 6.83
CA PRO A 258 13.14 15.60 5.82
C PRO A 258 14.50 15.17 5.24
N ALA A 259 14.61 13.89 4.86
CA ALA A 259 15.79 13.40 4.16
C ALA A 259 15.97 14.12 2.81
N PRO A 260 17.19 14.57 2.45
CA PRO A 260 17.45 15.20 1.16
C PRO A 260 17.02 14.31 -0.01
N LYS A 261 16.50 14.93 -1.08
CA LYS A 261 16.11 14.23 -2.31
C LYS A 261 17.29 13.44 -2.91
N SER A 262 18.52 13.93 -2.77
CA SER A 262 19.75 13.25 -3.20
C SER A 262 20.01 11.95 -2.44
N LEU A 263 19.85 11.96 -1.11
CA LEU A 263 19.97 10.78 -0.26
C LEU A 263 18.88 9.74 -0.56
N LEU A 264 17.63 10.18 -0.71
CA LEU A 264 16.53 9.30 -1.11
C LEU A 264 16.78 8.67 -2.49
N LYS A 265 17.26 9.47 -3.44
CA LYS A 265 17.63 8.99 -4.77
C LYS A 265 18.76 7.95 -4.70
N PHE A 266 19.76 8.16 -3.86
CA PHE A 266 20.82 7.18 -3.62
C PHE A 266 20.26 5.85 -3.10
N ALA A 267 19.45 5.89 -2.03
CA ALA A 267 18.89 4.69 -1.43
C ALA A 267 18.01 3.89 -2.40
N VAL A 268 17.14 4.57 -3.15
CA VAL A 268 16.30 3.96 -4.19
C VAL A 268 17.15 3.33 -5.29
N GLN A 269 18.14 4.06 -5.81
CA GLN A 269 19.00 3.55 -6.89
C GLN A 269 19.84 2.35 -6.46
N VAL A 270 20.35 2.32 -5.23
CA VAL A 270 21.06 1.15 -4.69
C VAL A 270 20.12 -0.05 -4.63
N ARG A 271 18.94 0.11 -4.01
CA ARG A 271 17.94 -0.97 -3.90
C ARG A 271 17.52 -1.51 -5.27
N ASP A 272 17.16 -0.63 -6.19
CA ASP A 272 16.66 -1.01 -7.52
C ASP A 272 17.77 -1.68 -8.35
N THR A 273 19.01 -1.21 -8.24
CA THR A 273 20.17 -1.84 -8.90
C THR A 273 20.44 -3.23 -8.34
N LEU A 274 20.41 -3.41 -7.02
CA LEU A 274 20.62 -4.72 -6.40
C LEU A 274 19.51 -5.71 -6.77
N ALA A 275 18.26 -5.27 -6.77
CA ALA A 275 17.14 -6.09 -7.23
C ALA A 275 17.31 -6.50 -8.70
N ALA A 276 17.68 -5.57 -9.58
CA ALA A 276 17.95 -5.86 -10.99
C ALA A 276 19.10 -6.86 -11.17
N LEU A 277 20.20 -6.72 -10.42
CA LEU A 277 21.33 -7.66 -10.48
C LEU A 277 20.95 -9.06 -10.02
N CYS A 278 20.16 -9.18 -8.95
CA CYS A 278 19.67 -10.46 -8.47
C CYS A 278 18.71 -11.15 -9.45
N ILE A 279 17.90 -10.39 -10.19
CA ILE A 279 17.03 -10.90 -11.26
C ILE A 279 17.87 -11.42 -12.44
N GLN A 280 18.96 -10.73 -12.77
CA GLN A 280 19.82 -11.08 -13.90
C GLN A 280 20.78 -12.25 -13.60
N SER A 281 21.21 -12.40 -12.35
CA SER A 281 22.24 -13.36 -11.95
C SER A 281 21.85 -14.10 -10.66
N THR A 282 21.56 -15.39 -10.79
CA THR A 282 21.27 -16.29 -9.66
C THR A 282 22.47 -16.43 -8.72
N GLY A 283 23.69 -16.46 -9.29
CA GLY A 283 24.93 -16.52 -8.52
C GLY A 283 25.16 -15.27 -7.68
N PHE A 284 24.87 -14.08 -8.24
CA PHE A 284 24.92 -12.82 -7.48
C PHE A 284 23.90 -12.84 -6.34
N CYS A 285 22.64 -13.21 -6.65
CA CYS A 285 21.57 -13.22 -5.66
C CYS A 285 21.89 -14.16 -4.48
N ASN A 286 22.36 -15.37 -4.76
CA ASN A 286 22.74 -16.33 -3.73
C ASN A 286 23.90 -15.81 -2.85
N GLN A 287 24.88 -15.11 -3.41
CA GLN A 287 25.96 -14.53 -2.59
C GLN A 287 25.48 -13.33 -1.79
N TYR A 288 24.56 -12.53 -2.36
CA TYR A 288 23.99 -11.37 -1.70
C TYR A 288 23.11 -11.75 -0.50
N THR A 289 22.22 -12.74 -0.66
CA THR A 289 21.37 -13.25 0.43
C THR A 289 22.18 -13.98 1.51
N ASN A 290 23.26 -14.66 1.13
CA ASN A 290 24.16 -15.36 2.05
C ASN A 290 25.36 -14.52 2.53
N LEU A 291 25.31 -13.18 2.40
CA LEU A 291 26.33 -12.35 3.03
C LEU A 291 26.37 -12.64 4.54
N PRO A 292 27.56 -12.75 5.16
CA PRO A 292 27.68 -13.10 6.58
C PRO A 292 26.79 -12.20 7.45
N ALA A 293 26.06 -12.78 8.39
CA ALA A 293 25.25 -11.99 9.31
C ALA A 293 26.13 -10.99 10.08
N ALA A 294 25.74 -9.72 10.08
CA ALA A 294 26.43 -8.70 10.87
C ALA A 294 25.94 -8.77 12.32
N PRO A 295 26.82 -8.99 13.31
CA PRO A 295 26.41 -8.91 14.71
C PRO A 295 26.05 -7.46 15.05
N TRP A 296 25.25 -7.26 16.10
CA TRP A 296 24.94 -5.91 16.58
C TRP A 296 26.21 -5.27 17.15
N PHE A 297 26.37 -3.98 16.92
CA PHE A 297 27.53 -3.24 17.39
C PHE A 297 27.15 -1.86 17.89
N ASN A 298 28.05 -1.28 18.68
CA ASN A 298 28.03 0.12 19.04
C ASN A 298 29.09 0.87 18.22
N PHE A 299 29.12 2.19 18.26
CA PHE A 299 30.13 3.01 17.60
C PHE A 299 30.61 4.12 18.53
N LEU A 300 31.81 4.61 18.26
CA LEU A 300 32.40 5.74 18.96
C LEU A 300 32.92 6.76 17.95
N PRO A 301 32.30 7.95 17.85
CA PRO A 301 32.80 9.01 17.01
C PRO A 301 34.22 9.44 17.39
N PRO A 302 35.15 9.55 16.42
CA PRO A 302 36.56 9.85 16.69
C PRO A 302 36.82 11.26 17.23
N SER A 303 35.87 12.20 17.11
CA SER A 303 36.02 13.52 17.75
C SER A 303 35.92 13.46 19.28
N TRP A 304 35.35 12.40 19.84
CA TRP A 304 35.13 12.29 21.29
C TRP A 304 36.36 11.72 22.02
N SER A 305 37.20 10.93 21.35
CA SER A 305 38.41 10.34 21.93
C SER A 305 39.47 11.39 22.30
N ASN A 306 39.51 12.51 21.58
CA ASN A 306 40.50 13.57 21.78
C ASN A 306 40.08 14.61 22.85
N ALA A 307 38.89 14.47 23.45
CA ALA A 307 38.25 15.56 24.18
C ALA A 307 38.51 15.58 25.71
N SER A 308 39.44 14.78 26.25
CA SER A 308 39.64 14.65 27.72
C SER A 308 38.35 14.28 28.49
N VAL A 309 37.47 13.52 27.84
CA VAL A 309 36.15 13.11 28.36
C VAL A 309 36.13 11.61 28.58
N PRO A 310 36.48 11.11 29.77
CA PRO A 310 36.54 9.68 30.04
C PRO A 310 35.17 9.00 30.15
N PHE A 311 34.09 9.77 30.40
CA PHE A 311 32.76 9.21 30.64
C PHE A 311 31.67 9.88 29.81
N ILE A 312 30.68 9.09 29.37
CA ILE A 312 29.39 9.55 28.87
C ILE A 312 28.37 9.46 30.00
N VAL A 313 27.53 10.50 30.12
CA VAL A 313 26.49 10.60 31.15
C VAL A 313 25.09 10.74 30.54
N GLY A 314 24.90 10.60 29.23
CA GLY A 314 23.57 10.53 28.61
C GLY A 314 23.60 10.81 27.10
N GLY A 315 22.63 10.24 26.36
CA GLY A 315 22.54 10.41 24.90
C GLY A 315 21.25 11.08 24.39
N ASN A 316 20.21 11.18 25.22
CA ASN A 316 18.98 11.88 24.86
C ASN A 316 19.05 13.34 25.33
N LEU A 317 19.03 14.30 24.39
CA LEU A 317 19.11 15.74 24.69
C LEU A 317 17.90 16.25 25.48
N LEU A 318 16.77 15.54 25.44
CA LEU A 318 15.55 15.87 26.18
C LEU A 318 15.56 15.37 27.64
N CYS A 319 16.66 14.75 28.07
CA CYS A 319 16.80 14.11 29.38
C CYS A 319 18.04 14.59 30.14
N ASN A 320 17.97 14.50 31.47
CA ASN A 320 19.09 14.84 32.34
C ASN A 320 20.17 13.74 32.32
N ASN A 321 21.32 14.02 32.92
CA ASN A 321 22.40 13.04 33.00
C ASN A 321 22.01 11.83 33.85
N VAL A 322 22.46 10.66 33.41
CA VAL A 322 22.41 9.38 34.11
C VAL A 322 23.77 9.06 34.73
N PHE A 323 23.90 7.87 35.32
CA PHE A 323 25.17 7.40 35.88
C PHE A 323 26.28 7.39 34.81
N PRO A 324 27.47 7.94 35.12
CA PRO A 324 28.60 7.96 34.19
C PRO A 324 29.03 6.56 33.78
N THR A 325 29.25 6.37 32.48
CA THR A 325 29.84 5.16 31.92
C THR A 325 31.06 5.46 31.08
N PRO A 326 32.07 4.58 31.09
CA PRO A 326 33.27 4.76 30.29
C PRO A 326 32.94 5.00 28.82
N LEU A 327 33.62 5.98 28.21
CA LEU A 327 33.50 6.30 26.78
C LEU A 327 33.81 5.07 25.89
N GLU A 328 34.69 4.19 26.38
CA GLU A 328 35.10 2.93 25.75
C GLU A 328 33.97 1.89 25.64
N LEU A 329 32.78 2.13 26.20
CA LEU A 329 31.60 1.27 25.99
C LEU A 329 30.75 1.72 24.79
N GLY A 330 31.18 2.76 24.09
CA GLY A 330 30.52 3.33 22.92
C GLY A 330 29.39 4.31 23.26
N ALA A 331 28.70 4.76 22.22
CA ALA A 331 27.61 5.73 22.33
C ALA A 331 26.42 5.19 23.16
N ARG A 332 25.78 6.07 23.92
CA ARG A 332 24.48 5.83 24.56
C ARG A 332 23.31 5.95 23.59
N ALA A 333 22.14 5.40 23.94
CA ALA A 333 20.92 5.61 23.18
C ALA A 333 20.68 7.12 22.99
N MET A 334 20.50 7.52 21.74
CA MET A 334 20.32 8.90 21.31
C MET A 334 18.88 9.39 21.57
N THR A 335 18.65 10.68 21.32
CA THR A 335 17.31 11.29 21.35
C THR A 335 16.32 10.48 20.51
N ASN A 336 15.14 10.18 21.04
CA ASN A 336 14.09 9.43 20.35
C ASN A 336 12.73 9.79 20.98
N ALA A 337 11.63 9.69 20.21
CA ALA A 337 10.27 9.87 20.68
C ALA A 337 9.85 8.80 21.72
N LEU A 338 10.42 7.60 21.62
CA LEU A 338 10.04 6.46 22.48
C LEU A 338 10.95 6.27 23.70
N SER A 339 12.05 7.02 23.81
CA SER A 339 13.00 6.81 24.90
C SER A 339 12.57 7.55 26.17
N THR A 340 12.52 6.82 27.29
CA THR A 340 12.26 7.39 28.60
C THR A 340 13.55 7.94 29.22
N CYS A 341 13.44 9.06 29.93
CA CYS A 341 14.57 9.57 30.71
C CYS A 341 14.98 8.59 31.81
N GLY A 342 16.27 8.62 32.19
CA GLY A 342 16.85 7.67 33.16
C GLY A 342 17.35 6.36 32.54
N SER A 343 17.09 6.12 31.25
CA SER A 343 17.61 4.96 30.53
C SER A 343 19.14 4.99 30.44
N THR A 344 19.77 3.87 30.79
CA THR A 344 21.22 3.62 30.66
C THR A 344 21.53 2.69 29.48
N LEU A 345 20.62 2.61 28.51
CA LEU A 345 20.83 1.79 27.31
C LEU A 345 21.91 2.38 26.40
N SER A 346 22.70 1.50 25.80
CA SER A 346 23.66 1.86 24.75
C SER A 346 22.99 1.95 23.39
N GLU A 347 23.57 2.72 22.48
CA GLU A 347 23.13 2.72 21.09
C GLU A 347 23.59 1.41 20.44
N LEU A 348 22.63 0.65 19.90
CA LEU A 348 22.90 -0.59 19.20
C LEU A 348 22.47 -0.45 17.75
N VAL A 349 23.43 -0.54 16.84
CA VAL A 349 23.20 -0.58 15.41
C VAL A 349 22.90 -2.01 15.03
N MET A 350 21.72 -2.21 14.45
CA MET A 350 21.26 -3.50 14.00
C MET A 350 21.05 -3.45 12.50
N LEU A 351 21.92 -4.11 11.76
CA LEU A 351 21.88 -4.11 10.30
C LEU A 351 20.99 -5.23 9.80
N ASP A 352 20.19 -4.93 8.78
CA ASP A 352 19.49 -5.91 7.94
C ASP A 352 18.49 -6.84 8.68
N ILE A 353 18.07 -6.54 9.92
CA ILE A 353 17.15 -7.40 10.72
C ILE A 353 15.73 -7.46 10.15
N MET A 354 15.26 -6.36 9.54
CA MET A 354 13.88 -6.24 9.04
C MET A 354 13.77 -6.42 7.51
N SER A 355 14.89 -6.64 6.83
CA SER A 355 14.96 -6.77 5.37
C SER A 355 15.47 -8.16 5.00
N SER A 356 14.80 -8.82 4.07
CA SER A 356 15.31 -10.09 3.50
C SER A 356 16.65 -9.93 2.77
N LEU A 357 17.10 -8.70 2.51
CA LEU A 357 18.28 -8.38 1.72
C LEU A 357 19.18 -7.37 2.43
N PRO A 358 20.51 -7.60 2.52
CA PRO A 358 21.43 -6.77 3.30
C PRO A 358 21.86 -5.48 2.56
N ALA A 359 20.90 -4.61 2.27
CA ALA A 359 21.12 -3.41 1.46
C ALA A 359 21.90 -2.31 2.19
N THR A 360 21.78 -2.19 3.52
CA THR A 360 22.41 -1.10 4.29
C THR A 360 23.93 -1.17 4.23
N ARG A 361 24.51 -2.37 4.36
CA ARG A 361 25.97 -2.57 4.26
C ARG A 361 26.52 -2.25 2.88
N ILE A 362 25.81 -2.67 1.84
CA ILE A 362 26.17 -2.38 0.45
C ILE A 362 26.12 -0.88 0.19
N ALA A 363 25.06 -0.21 0.65
CA ALA A 363 24.94 1.24 0.54
C ALA A 363 26.07 1.97 1.27
N ALA A 364 26.47 1.49 2.46
CA ALA A 364 27.57 2.08 3.21
C ALA A 364 28.94 1.89 2.52
N VAL A 365 29.22 0.72 1.96
CA VAL A 365 30.44 0.46 1.17
C VAL A 365 30.50 1.33 -0.09
N LEU A 366 29.37 1.44 -0.82
CA LEU A 366 29.27 2.31 -1.99
C LEU A 366 29.46 3.78 -1.63
N GLY A 367 28.75 4.24 -0.60
CA GLY A 367 28.80 5.61 -0.13
C GLY A 367 30.20 6.01 0.33
N ALA A 368 30.85 5.17 1.14
CA ALA A 368 32.21 5.39 1.62
C ALA A 368 33.28 5.10 0.56
N ARG A 369 32.89 4.78 -0.68
CA ARG A 369 33.77 4.52 -1.83
C ARG A 369 34.76 3.36 -1.60
N LEU A 370 34.36 2.35 -0.83
CA LEU A 370 35.19 1.19 -0.47
C LEU A 370 35.16 0.07 -1.53
N VAL A 371 35.10 0.45 -2.81
CA VAL A 371 34.98 -0.46 -3.97
C VAL A 371 36.23 -0.40 -4.87
N GLY A 372 37.41 -0.22 -4.27
CA GLY A 372 38.70 -0.22 -4.97
C GLY A 372 39.45 -1.55 -4.85
N LYS A 373 40.46 -1.78 -5.72
CA LYS A 373 41.31 -2.99 -5.65
C LYS A 373 42.11 -3.10 -4.34
N ASN A 374 42.44 -1.97 -3.70
CA ASN A 374 43.13 -1.91 -2.41
C ASN A 374 42.35 -1.00 -1.46
N ILE A 375 41.60 -1.58 -0.51
CA ILE A 375 40.90 -0.84 0.54
C ILE A 375 41.87 -0.72 1.73
N THR A 376 42.53 0.43 1.88
CA THR A 376 43.58 0.64 2.91
C THR A 376 43.02 1.08 4.26
N ASP A 377 41.84 1.69 4.29
CA ASP A 377 41.35 2.43 5.47
C ASP A 377 40.50 1.58 6.43
N THR A 378 40.45 0.27 6.21
CA THR A 378 39.58 -0.65 6.96
C THR A 378 39.88 -0.69 8.46
N ASP A 379 41.16 -0.60 8.85
CA ASP A 379 41.58 -0.52 10.26
C ASP A 379 41.04 0.73 10.96
N ALA A 380 41.18 1.90 10.33
CA ALA A 380 40.72 3.16 10.88
C ALA A 380 39.19 3.21 10.98
N ILE A 381 38.48 2.64 9.99
CA ILE A 381 37.01 2.52 10.03
C ILE A 381 36.59 1.61 11.18
N CYS A 382 37.16 0.42 11.28
CA CYS A 382 36.81 -0.55 12.31
C CYS A 382 37.20 -0.09 13.72
N ALA A 383 38.16 0.83 13.87
CA ALA A 383 38.44 1.47 15.16
C ALA A 383 37.30 2.38 15.66
N THR A 384 36.42 2.86 14.77
CA THR A 384 35.23 3.64 15.15
C THR A 384 34.02 2.76 15.50
N ILE A 385 34.11 1.45 15.22
CA ILE A 385 33.05 0.47 15.42
C ILE A 385 33.45 -0.41 16.60
N MET A 386 32.60 -0.44 17.63
CA MET A 386 32.86 -1.17 18.87
C MET A 386 32.50 -2.65 18.71
N MET A 387 33.32 -3.34 17.93
CA MET A 387 33.23 -4.78 17.69
C MET A 387 34.63 -5.37 17.44
N ASP A 388 34.72 -6.70 17.37
CA ASP A 388 35.99 -7.35 17.00
C ASP A 388 36.49 -6.84 15.62
N PRO A 389 37.72 -6.29 15.52
CA PRO A 389 38.20 -5.69 14.27
C PRO A 389 38.28 -6.67 13.10
N ILE A 390 38.53 -7.96 13.35
CA ILE A 390 38.58 -8.98 12.30
C ILE A 390 37.17 -9.22 11.76
N VAL A 391 36.18 -9.36 12.66
CA VAL A 391 34.77 -9.50 12.28
C VAL A 391 34.27 -8.25 11.55
N CYS A 392 34.62 -7.05 12.02
CA CYS A 392 34.26 -5.79 11.37
C CYS A 392 34.74 -5.76 9.91
N LYS A 393 36.05 -5.97 9.69
CA LYS A 393 36.64 -5.94 8.35
C LYS A 393 35.99 -6.97 7.45
N ALA A 394 35.89 -8.21 7.90
CA ALA A 394 35.35 -9.30 7.10
C ALA A 394 33.89 -9.07 6.75
N THR A 395 33.02 -8.85 7.74
CA THR A 395 31.55 -8.90 7.56
C THR A 395 30.92 -7.59 7.12
N LEU A 396 31.48 -6.44 7.51
CA LEU A 396 30.90 -5.12 7.23
C LEU A 396 31.48 -4.49 5.96
N ILE A 397 32.76 -4.71 5.67
CA ILE A 397 33.46 -3.99 4.59
C ILE A 397 33.85 -4.94 3.45
N LEU A 398 34.65 -5.96 3.74
CA LEU A 398 35.29 -6.78 2.71
C LEU A 398 34.29 -7.68 1.97
N SER A 399 33.39 -8.40 2.66
CA SER A 399 32.40 -9.25 1.97
C SER A 399 31.45 -8.45 1.08
N PRO A 400 30.84 -7.34 1.52
CA PRO A 400 30.00 -6.52 0.64
C PRO A 400 30.78 -5.87 -0.52
N ALA A 401 32.01 -5.42 -0.29
CA ALA A 401 32.85 -4.85 -1.36
C ALA A 401 33.26 -5.91 -2.40
N GLN A 402 33.64 -7.11 -1.97
CA GLN A 402 33.99 -8.22 -2.85
C GLN A 402 32.80 -8.66 -3.71
N LEU A 403 31.59 -8.69 -3.16
CA LEU A 403 30.37 -8.98 -3.91
C LEU A 403 30.18 -7.99 -5.07
N LEU A 404 30.34 -6.69 -4.83
CA LEU A 404 30.21 -5.64 -5.85
C LEU A 404 31.32 -5.68 -6.90
N LEU A 405 32.53 -6.12 -6.50
CA LEU A 405 33.70 -6.22 -7.37
C LEU A 405 33.79 -7.54 -8.14
N ASN A 406 32.91 -8.51 -7.87
CA ASN A 406 32.97 -9.80 -8.52
C ASN A 406 32.53 -9.72 -9.99
N GLU A 407 33.51 -9.56 -10.87
CA GLU A 407 33.32 -9.38 -12.32
C GLU A 407 32.65 -10.58 -13.01
N SER A 408 32.69 -11.76 -12.39
CA SER A 408 32.06 -12.97 -12.93
C SER A 408 30.55 -13.03 -12.65
N LEU A 409 30.04 -12.21 -11.72
CA LEU A 409 28.65 -12.27 -11.25
C LEU A 409 27.82 -11.02 -11.57
N ALA A 410 28.46 -9.85 -11.71
CA ALA A 410 27.80 -8.59 -12.04
C ALA A 410 27.88 -8.30 -13.54
N ILE A 411 26.75 -8.44 -14.25
CA ILE A 411 26.67 -8.20 -15.69
C ILE A 411 26.66 -6.68 -15.95
N GLY A 412 27.80 -6.13 -16.37
CA GLY A 412 27.96 -4.73 -16.77
C GLY A 412 28.51 -3.81 -15.66
N LYS A 413 29.64 -3.14 -15.90
CA LYS A 413 30.33 -2.27 -14.91
C LYS A 413 29.81 -0.82 -14.88
N ASP A 414 28.82 -0.48 -15.70
CA ASP A 414 28.38 0.92 -15.86
C ASP A 414 27.59 1.46 -14.65
N PHE A 415 27.10 0.58 -13.76
CA PHE A 415 26.33 1.01 -12.59
C PHE A 415 27.19 1.58 -11.45
N LEU A 416 28.42 1.08 -11.25
CA LEU A 416 29.28 1.52 -10.13
C LEU A 416 29.63 3.02 -10.21
N PRO A 417 30.16 3.55 -11.33
CA PRO A 417 30.46 4.99 -11.43
C PRO A 417 29.22 5.87 -11.22
N ARG A 418 28.06 5.42 -11.71
CA ARG A 418 26.79 6.11 -11.52
C ARG A 418 26.40 6.20 -10.05
N LEU A 419 26.42 5.08 -9.32
CA LEU A 419 26.08 5.06 -7.90
C LEU A 419 27.06 5.88 -7.05
N LEU A 420 28.36 5.81 -7.36
CA LEU A 420 29.39 6.64 -6.71
C LEU A 420 29.15 8.14 -6.95
N SER A 421 28.76 8.53 -8.16
CA SER A 421 28.42 9.92 -8.45
C SER A 421 27.21 10.40 -7.65
N ILE A 422 26.17 9.58 -7.54
CA ILE A 422 24.95 9.91 -6.77
C ILE A 422 25.29 10.00 -5.27
N ALA A 423 26.11 9.08 -4.76
CA ALA A 423 26.60 9.12 -3.38
C ALA A 423 27.36 10.43 -3.08
N ASN A 424 28.18 10.91 -4.01
CA ASN A 424 28.92 12.16 -3.83
C ASN A 424 28.01 13.38 -3.70
N THR A 425 26.96 13.46 -4.52
CA THR A 425 25.95 14.52 -4.41
C THR A 425 25.21 14.42 -3.07
N ALA A 426 24.79 13.22 -2.68
CA ALA A 426 24.13 13.01 -1.41
C ALA A 426 25.02 13.39 -0.20
N GLN A 427 26.30 13.01 -0.21
CA GLN A 427 27.23 13.38 0.86
C GLN A 427 27.39 14.90 0.98
N HIS A 428 27.52 15.62 -0.14
CA HIS A 428 27.66 17.08 -0.11
C HIS A 428 26.43 17.80 0.46
N ASP A 429 25.23 17.33 0.09
CA ASP A 429 23.98 17.87 0.65
C ASP A 429 23.89 17.59 2.16
N MET A 430 24.32 16.40 2.59
CA MET A 430 24.37 16.00 4.00
C MET A 430 25.39 16.80 4.83
N GLU A 431 26.55 17.12 4.24
CA GLU A 431 27.56 18.02 4.84
C GLU A 431 26.98 19.42 5.08
N THR A 432 26.13 19.91 4.17
CA THR A 432 25.46 21.21 4.27
C THR A 432 24.42 21.24 5.39
N LEU A 433 23.69 20.13 5.59
CA LEU A 433 22.71 20.02 6.67
C LEU A 433 23.31 19.94 8.07
N ARG A 434 24.63 19.66 8.20
CA ARG A 434 25.35 19.56 9.48
C ARG A 434 24.64 18.66 10.50
N ILE A 435 24.30 17.45 10.07
CA ILE A 435 23.67 16.44 10.93
C ILE A 435 24.71 15.87 11.89
N GLU A 436 24.34 15.75 13.15
CA GLU A 436 25.25 15.41 14.24
C GLU A 436 24.75 14.22 15.07
N VAL A 437 25.69 13.49 15.64
CA VAL A 437 25.49 12.67 16.83
C VAL A 437 25.92 13.50 18.03
N ALA A 438 25.09 13.58 19.06
CA ALA A 438 25.35 14.40 20.25
C ALA A 438 25.07 13.65 21.55
N GLN A 439 25.95 13.80 22.54
CA GLN A 439 25.84 13.17 23.87
C GLN A 439 26.39 14.07 24.97
N TYR A 440 25.93 13.89 26.20
CA TYR A 440 26.51 14.55 27.36
C TYR A 440 27.72 13.76 27.84
N GLY A 441 28.88 14.41 27.83
CA GLY A 441 30.14 13.89 28.33
C GLY A 441 30.49 14.47 29.69
N LYS A 442 31.28 13.75 30.48
CA LYS A 442 31.87 14.22 31.73
C LYS A 442 33.39 14.18 31.63
N THR A 443 33.98 15.36 31.75
CA THR A 443 35.44 15.57 31.72
C THR A 443 36.12 15.00 32.96
N SER A 444 37.44 14.81 32.91
CA SER A 444 38.23 14.35 34.06
C SER A 444 38.17 15.30 35.27
N SER A 445 37.91 16.60 35.05
CA SER A 445 37.70 17.58 36.13
C SER A 445 36.32 17.48 36.79
N GLY A 446 35.43 16.64 36.24
CA GLY A 446 34.07 16.45 36.74
C GLY A 446 33.01 17.33 36.06
N ASN A 447 33.41 18.29 35.22
CA ASN A 447 32.48 19.16 34.49
C ASN A 447 31.81 18.41 33.34
N LEU A 448 30.52 18.66 33.14
CA LEU A 448 29.76 18.12 32.01
C LEU A 448 29.92 19.03 30.78
N THR A 449 29.88 18.42 29.60
CA THR A 449 29.95 19.10 28.31
C THR A 449 29.10 18.39 27.27
N LEU A 450 28.67 19.12 26.23
CA LEU A 450 27.95 18.54 25.10
C LEU A 450 28.95 18.08 24.04
N LEU A 451 29.13 16.77 23.92
CA LEU A 451 29.89 16.15 22.85
C LEU A 451 29.08 16.21 21.56
N ARG A 452 29.70 16.67 20.48
CA ARG A 452 29.10 16.78 19.15
C ARG A 452 30.02 16.15 18.11
N HIS A 453 29.43 15.48 17.12
CA HIS A 453 30.15 14.96 15.97
C HIS A 453 29.26 15.06 14.73
N GLN A 454 29.68 15.84 13.74
CA GLN A 454 29.00 15.86 12.44
C GLN A 454 29.25 14.54 11.71
N ILE A 455 28.19 13.88 11.25
CA ILE A 455 28.30 12.51 10.71
C ILE A 455 29.20 12.47 9.46
N PHE A 456 29.15 13.50 8.60
CA PHE A 456 30.07 13.68 7.48
C PHE A 456 31.06 14.83 7.75
N ASP A 457 31.86 14.70 8.80
CA ASP A 457 32.97 15.65 9.05
C ASP A 457 34.16 15.32 8.13
N PRO A 458 34.63 16.25 7.27
CA PRO A 458 35.81 16.02 6.43
C PRO A 458 37.09 15.76 7.22
N LYS A 459 37.17 16.18 8.48
CA LYS A 459 38.32 15.95 9.37
C LYS A 459 38.45 14.47 9.80
N TYR A 460 37.35 13.72 9.78
CA TYR A 460 37.28 12.34 10.28
C TYR A 460 36.70 11.37 9.23
N PRO A 461 37.39 11.16 8.10
CA PRO A 461 36.89 10.29 7.02
C PRO A 461 36.69 8.83 7.44
N SER A 462 37.40 8.36 8.48
CA SER A 462 37.22 7.01 9.03
C SER A 462 35.80 6.76 9.57
N PHE A 463 35.06 7.80 9.95
CA PHE A 463 33.68 7.68 10.42
C PHE A 463 32.65 7.67 9.27
N HIS A 464 33.03 8.01 8.03
CA HIS A 464 32.09 8.15 6.92
C HIS A 464 31.34 6.85 6.60
N TYR A 465 31.96 5.68 6.81
CA TYR A 465 31.25 4.40 6.68
C TYR A 465 30.08 4.29 7.67
N MET A 466 30.32 4.61 8.95
CA MET A 466 29.27 4.62 9.97
C MET A 466 28.22 5.70 9.68
N ALA A 467 28.65 6.86 9.18
CA ALA A 467 27.77 7.93 8.74
C ALA A 467 26.82 7.52 7.62
N TRP A 468 27.29 6.73 6.65
CA TRP A 468 26.44 6.18 5.59
C TRP A 468 25.42 5.17 6.09
N ILE A 469 25.75 4.37 7.11
CA ILE A 469 24.76 3.51 7.78
C ILE A 469 23.65 4.36 8.40
N LEU A 470 24.01 5.40 9.18
CA LEU A 470 23.06 6.32 9.80
C LEU A 470 22.20 7.07 8.76
N ALA A 471 22.83 7.53 7.68
CA ALA A 471 22.14 8.24 6.60
C ALA A 471 21.19 7.31 5.84
N TYR A 472 21.61 6.07 5.55
CA TYR A 472 20.74 5.10 4.89
C TYR A 472 19.55 4.73 5.76
N ASP A 473 19.75 4.47 7.06
CA ASP A 473 18.68 4.24 8.05
C ASP A 473 17.67 5.40 8.08
N TRP A 474 18.14 6.63 7.94
CA TRP A 474 17.25 7.79 7.82
C TRP A 474 16.45 7.77 6.51
N ALA A 475 17.10 7.45 5.39
CA ALA A 475 16.46 7.35 4.08
C ALA A 475 15.34 6.29 4.04
N ILE A 476 15.50 5.19 4.79
CA ILE A 476 14.52 4.10 4.89
C ILE A 476 13.60 4.21 6.12
N ALA A 477 13.53 5.37 6.77
CA ALA A 477 12.66 5.64 7.92
C ALA A 477 12.81 4.64 9.08
N LEU A 478 14.04 4.25 9.39
CA LEU A 478 14.43 3.62 10.66
C LEU A 478 14.92 4.66 11.67
N ARG A 479 15.49 5.76 11.18
CA ARG A 479 15.88 6.94 11.97
C ARG A 479 15.20 8.18 11.43
N GLU A 480 15.20 9.21 12.23
CA GLU A 480 14.79 10.55 11.82
C GLU A 480 15.81 11.58 12.31
N VAL A 481 15.68 12.82 11.84
CA VAL A 481 16.53 13.93 12.26
C VAL A 481 15.66 15.01 12.89
N ILE A 482 16.03 15.44 14.09
CA ILE A 482 15.37 16.49 14.85
C ILE A 482 16.30 17.70 14.90
N SER A 483 15.80 18.85 14.47
CA SER A 483 16.47 20.14 14.60
C SER A 483 15.95 20.85 15.85
N PHE A 484 16.87 21.22 16.74
CA PHE A 484 16.61 21.99 17.94
C PHE A 484 16.99 23.44 17.65
N HIS A 485 16.02 24.35 17.67
CA HIS A 485 16.25 25.78 17.50
C HIS A 485 16.01 26.51 18.82
N GLY A 486 17.09 26.78 19.56
CA GLY A 486 17.02 27.59 20.77
C GLY A 486 17.53 29.02 20.55
N ASP A 487 17.46 29.81 21.61
CA ASP A 487 17.89 31.22 21.61
C ASP A 487 19.41 31.38 21.53
N ALA A 488 20.20 30.40 21.98
CA ALA A 488 21.67 30.46 22.01
C ALA A 488 22.32 29.66 20.86
N GLY A 489 21.69 28.58 20.40
CA GLY A 489 22.28 27.69 19.42
C GLY A 489 21.26 26.81 18.70
N THR A 490 21.71 26.21 17.60
CA THR A 490 20.97 25.20 16.85
C THR A 490 21.79 23.92 16.74
N ILE A 491 21.12 22.78 16.83
CA ILE A 491 21.72 21.45 16.62
C ILE A 491 20.75 20.54 15.85
N ASN A 492 21.27 19.82 14.86
CA ASN A 492 20.52 18.85 14.06
C ASN A 492 20.98 17.46 14.46
N VAL A 493 20.17 16.75 15.27
CA VAL A 493 20.56 15.43 15.79
C VAL A 493 19.83 14.32 15.07
N ILE A 494 20.57 13.26 14.72
CA ILE A 494 19.96 12.01 14.28
C ILE A 494 19.51 11.19 15.50
N THR A 495 18.34 10.56 15.40
CA THR A 495 17.77 9.78 16.50
C THR A 495 18.33 8.36 16.56
N SER A 496 18.09 7.67 17.68
CA SER A 496 18.19 6.21 17.73
C SER A 496 17.25 5.57 16.71
N SER A 497 17.60 4.36 16.27
CA SER A 497 16.72 3.61 15.38
C SER A 497 15.46 3.13 16.10
N ILE A 498 14.35 3.12 15.37
CA ILE A 498 13.09 2.54 15.80
C ILE A 498 12.81 1.36 14.86
N TYR A 499 12.46 0.22 15.46
CA TYR A 499 12.06 -0.99 14.71
C TYR A 499 10.57 -1.21 14.92
N GLY A 500 9.86 -1.48 13.82
CA GLY A 500 8.42 -1.72 13.82
C GLY A 500 8.14 -3.21 14.03
N VAL A 501 6.94 -3.52 14.50
CA VAL A 501 6.43 -4.89 14.46
C VAL A 501 5.67 -5.04 13.15
N ASP A 502 6.00 -6.07 12.36
CA ASP A 502 5.29 -6.35 11.11
C ASP A 502 3.85 -6.78 11.41
N SER A 503 2.88 -6.15 10.75
CA SER A 503 1.48 -6.55 10.78
C SER A 503 1.16 -7.34 9.52
N LEU A 504 0.72 -8.58 9.67
CA LEU A 504 0.23 -9.38 8.55
C LEU A 504 -1.02 -8.74 7.93
N VAL A 505 -1.17 -8.86 6.61
CA VAL A 505 -2.38 -8.42 5.89
C VAL A 505 -3.58 -9.14 6.48
N ASN A 506 -4.65 -8.40 6.78
CA ASN A 506 -5.87 -9.00 7.29
C ASN A 506 -6.53 -9.86 6.20
N PRO A 507 -6.62 -11.20 6.36
CA PRO A 507 -7.17 -12.07 5.34
C PRO A 507 -8.66 -11.81 5.06
N LEU A 508 -9.37 -11.15 5.99
CA LEU A 508 -10.77 -10.77 5.84
C LEU A 508 -10.99 -9.61 4.86
N GLU A 509 -9.94 -8.84 4.54
CA GLU A 509 -10.02 -7.75 3.55
C GLU A 509 -9.99 -8.29 2.11
N ILE A 510 -9.54 -9.53 1.89
CA ILE A 510 -9.46 -10.14 0.56
C ILE A 510 -10.82 -10.77 0.22
N PRO A 511 -11.53 -10.32 -0.84
CA PRO A 511 -12.86 -10.80 -1.18
C PRO A 511 -12.82 -12.19 -1.86
N VAL A 512 -12.51 -13.25 -1.10
CA VAL A 512 -12.38 -14.63 -1.61
C VAL A 512 -13.73 -15.28 -1.93
N ASN A 513 -14.83 -14.76 -1.40
CA ASN A 513 -16.16 -15.35 -1.48
C ASN A 513 -16.65 -15.53 -2.92
N VAL A 514 -16.49 -14.51 -3.77
CA VAL A 514 -16.91 -14.55 -5.17
C VAL A 514 -16.06 -15.54 -5.96
N ALA A 515 -14.74 -15.54 -5.73
CA ALA A 515 -13.82 -16.48 -6.39
C ALA A 515 -14.15 -17.94 -6.03
N ASN A 516 -14.47 -18.21 -4.76
CA ASN A 516 -14.90 -19.54 -4.32
C ASN A 516 -16.21 -19.96 -4.98
N TYR A 517 -17.21 -19.08 -5.06
CA TYR A 517 -18.47 -19.38 -5.74
C TYR A 517 -18.26 -19.71 -7.23
N LEU A 518 -17.50 -18.87 -7.95
CA LEU A 518 -17.14 -19.11 -9.35
C LEU A 518 -16.41 -20.45 -9.52
N ARG A 519 -15.47 -20.77 -8.62
CA ARG A 519 -14.74 -22.04 -8.64
C ARG A 519 -15.68 -23.24 -8.47
N TYR A 520 -16.59 -23.21 -7.51
CA TYR A 520 -17.55 -24.31 -7.31
C TYR A 520 -18.48 -24.50 -8.50
N VAL A 521 -18.94 -23.41 -9.13
CA VAL A 521 -19.73 -23.49 -10.37
C VAL A 521 -18.92 -24.14 -11.48
N CYS A 522 -17.66 -23.75 -11.68
CA CYS A 522 -16.80 -24.37 -12.68
C CYS A 522 -16.58 -25.86 -12.42
N ILE A 523 -16.35 -26.26 -11.16
CA ILE A 523 -16.22 -27.67 -10.77
C ILE A 523 -17.51 -28.43 -11.10
N TYR A 524 -18.67 -27.90 -10.69
CA TYR A 524 -19.97 -28.50 -10.96
C TYR A 524 -20.20 -28.72 -12.46
N VAL A 525 -19.99 -27.69 -13.28
CA VAL A 525 -20.14 -27.78 -14.74
C VAL A 525 -19.24 -28.88 -15.31
N THR A 526 -17.96 -28.90 -14.92
CA THR A 526 -17.01 -29.91 -15.39
C THR A 526 -17.43 -31.32 -14.97
N SER A 527 -17.82 -31.51 -13.70
CA SER A 527 -18.26 -32.80 -13.19
C SER A 527 -19.48 -33.34 -13.94
N VAL A 528 -20.49 -32.49 -14.21
CA VAL A 528 -21.69 -32.92 -14.95
C VAL A 528 -21.34 -33.29 -16.40
N ILE A 529 -20.51 -32.51 -17.09
CA ILE A 529 -20.08 -32.85 -18.47
C ILE A 529 -19.33 -34.18 -18.50
N ILE A 530 -18.45 -34.44 -17.53
CA ILE A 530 -17.74 -35.72 -17.41
C ILE A 530 -18.74 -36.86 -17.20
N CYS A 531 -19.72 -36.70 -16.30
CA CYS A 531 -20.77 -37.71 -16.09
C CYS A 531 -21.57 -37.98 -17.37
N VAL A 532 -21.97 -36.95 -18.11
CA VAL A 532 -22.68 -37.12 -19.38
C VAL A 532 -21.80 -37.81 -20.42
N ALA A 533 -20.53 -37.42 -20.56
CA ALA A 533 -19.60 -38.04 -21.49
C ALA A 533 -19.37 -39.54 -21.17
N LEU A 534 -19.31 -39.90 -19.88
CA LEU A 534 -19.24 -41.30 -19.44
C LEU A 534 -20.51 -42.07 -19.83
N LEU A 535 -21.70 -41.49 -19.60
CA LEU A 535 -22.97 -42.10 -20.00
C LEU A 535 -23.03 -42.31 -21.53
N VAL A 536 -22.69 -41.29 -22.31
CA VAL A 536 -22.63 -41.35 -23.78
C VAL A 536 -21.69 -42.47 -24.24
N SER A 537 -20.54 -42.63 -23.59
CA SER A 537 -19.56 -43.68 -23.88
C SER A 537 -20.10 -45.07 -23.55
N ILE A 538 -20.79 -45.22 -22.41
CA ILE A 538 -21.45 -46.49 -22.03
C ILE A 538 -22.50 -46.88 -23.08
N TYR A 539 -23.36 -45.95 -23.49
CA TYR A 539 -24.37 -46.20 -24.52
C TYR A 539 -23.74 -46.49 -25.90
N CYS A 540 -22.61 -45.88 -26.23
CA CYS A 540 -21.87 -46.18 -27.45
C CYS A 540 -21.38 -47.64 -27.47
N VAL A 541 -20.84 -48.13 -26.34
CA VAL A 541 -20.39 -49.52 -26.18
C VAL A 541 -21.57 -50.49 -26.20
N ILE A 542 -22.66 -50.19 -25.49
CA ILE A 542 -23.88 -51.02 -25.48
C ILE A 542 -24.44 -51.19 -26.90
N ASN A 543 -24.42 -50.12 -27.70
CA ASN A 543 -24.93 -50.12 -29.06
C ASN A 543 -23.89 -50.53 -30.12
N LYS A 544 -22.74 -51.09 -29.69
CA LYS A 544 -21.67 -51.60 -30.57
C LYS A 544 -21.20 -50.56 -31.61
N GLY A 545 -21.19 -49.27 -31.24
CA GLY A 545 -20.79 -48.18 -32.13
C GLY A 545 -21.82 -47.75 -33.18
N SER A 546 -23.06 -48.26 -33.13
CA SER A 546 -24.16 -47.83 -34.01
C SER A 546 -24.74 -46.49 -33.53
N ILE A 547 -24.00 -45.40 -33.74
CA ILE A 547 -24.34 -44.05 -33.26
C ILE A 547 -24.05 -42.98 -34.31
N GLU A 548 -24.68 -41.81 -34.19
CA GLU A 548 -24.34 -40.64 -35.02
C GLU A 548 -23.11 -39.93 -34.46
N GLY A 549 -21.93 -40.22 -35.02
CA GLY A 549 -20.67 -39.66 -34.55
C GLY A 549 -20.61 -38.13 -34.58
N LEU A 550 -21.31 -37.48 -35.53
CA LEU A 550 -21.33 -36.01 -35.62
C LEU A 550 -22.05 -35.37 -34.43
N ASN A 551 -23.06 -36.03 -33.87
CA ASN A 551 -23.82 -35.54 -32.73
C ASN A 551 -22.98 -35.54 -31.43
N LEU A 552 -21.90 -36.33 -31.37
CA LEU A 552 -20.96 -36.33 -30.25
C LEU A 552 -20.20 -35.01 -30.10
N PHE A 553 -19.96 -34.27 -31.20
CA PHE A 553 -19.39 -32.92 -31.12
C PHE A 553 -20.37 -31.90 -30.50
N GLY A 554 -21.64 -32.30 -30.34
CA GLY A 554 -22.68 -31.54 -29.66
C GLY A 554 -22.67 -31.67 -28.14
N VAL A 555 -21.80 -32.48 -27.51
CA VAL A 555 -21.80 -32.70 -26.05
C VAL A 555 -21.73 -31.38 -25.27
N ASN A 556 -20.70 -30.55 -25.51
CA ASN A 556 -20.58 -29.29 -24.78
C ASN A 556 -21.77 -28.37 -25.04
N ARG A 557 -22.23 -28.29 -26.29
CA ARG A 557 -23.26 -27.32 -26.69
C ARG A 557 -24.66 -27.71 -26.27
N VAL A 558 -25.07 -28.95 -26.54
CA VAL A 558 -26.43 -29.44 -26.30
C VAL A 558 -26.53 -29.98 -24.87
N ALA A 559 -25.63 -30.88 -24.47
CA ALA A 559 -25.69 -31.45 -23.13
C ALA A 559 -25.39 -30.41 -22.04
N GLY A 560 -24.50 -29.45 -22.29
CA GLY A 560 -24.27 -28.36 -21.36
C GLY A 560 -25.57 -27.61 -21.04
N ILE A 561 -26.36 -27.24 -22.06
CA ILE A 561 -27.61 -26.51 -21.84
C ILE A 561 -28.66 -27.39 -21.14
N VAL A 562 -28.76 -28.66 -21.53
CA VAL A 562 -29.79 -29.58 -21.05
C VAL A 562 -29.54 -30.06 -19.62
N TRP A 563 -28.29 -30.42 -19.29
CA TRP A 563 -27.93 -31.05 -18.01
C TRP A 563 -27.51 -30.07 -16.92
N ILE A 564 -27.09 -28.88 -17.30
CA ILE A 564 -26.53 -27.88 -16.36
C ILE A 564 -27.41 -26.63 -16.32
N GLY A 565 -27.82 -26.15 -17.49
CA GLY A 565 -28.64 -24.96 -17.63
C GLY A 565 -27.84 -23.69 -17.90
N ARG A 566 -28.53 -22.73 -18.55
CA ARG A 566 -27.96 -21.48 -19.07
C ARG A 566 -27.25 -20.62 -18.00
N PRO A 567 -27.78 -20.43 -16.77
CA PRO A 567 -27.15 -19.55 -15.78
C PRO A 567 -25.74 -20.00 -15.37
N PHE A 568 -25.52 -21.29 -15.13
CA PHE A 568 -24.21 -21.81 -14.73
C PHE A 568 -23.20 -21.78 -15.88
N LEU A 569 -23.64 -22.03 -17.11
CA LEU A 569 -22.79 -21.86 -18.30
C LEU A 569 -22.42 -20.40 -18.53
N PHE A 570 -23.36 -19.47 -18.30
CA PHE A 570 -23.08 -18.04 -18.34
C PHE A 570 -22.03 -17.67 -17.30
N ILE A 571 -22.21 -18.08 -16.04
CA ILE A 571 -21.24 -17.82 -14.96
C ILE A 571 -19.86 -18.40 -15.30
N ARG A 572 -19.79 -19.63 -15.82
CA ARG A 572 -18.54 -20.24 -16.26
C ARG A 572 -17.86 -19.43 -17.37
N SER A 573 -18.64 -18.97 -18.35
CA SER A 573 -18.12 -18.11 -19.43
C SER A 573 -17.60 -16.78 -18.90
N MET A 574 -18.30 -16.18 -17.92
CA MET A 574 -17.86 -14.94 -17.28
C MET A 574 -16.56 -15.15 -16.51
N ALA A 575 -16.41 -16.27 -15.80
CA ALA A 575 -15.16 -16.61 -15.12
C ALA A 575 -13.99 -16.73 -16.12
N ALA A 576 -14.21 -17.37 -17.28
CA ALA A 576 -13.20 -17.46 -18.33
C ALA A 576 -12.85 -16.10 -18.95
N ILE A 577 -13.85 -15.28 -19.26
CA ILE A 577 -13.64 -13.91 -19.77
C ILE A 577 -12.92 -13.05 -18.74
N CYS A 578 -13.24 -13.20 -17.44
CA CYS A 578 -12.49 -12.56 -16.35
C CYS A 578 -11.04 -12.99 -16.38
N LEU A 579 -10.75 -14.30 -16.44
CA LEU A 579 -9.38 -14.82 -16.50
C LEU A 579 -8.61 -14.29 -17.71
N LEU A 580 -9.23 -14.17 -18.88
CA LEU A 580 -8.63 -13.57 -20.08
C LEU A 580 -8.50 -12.03 -20.02
N SER A 581 -9.21 -11.40 -19.08
CA SER A 581 -9.21 -9.95 -18.87
C SER A 581 -8.39 -9.53 -17.64
N THR A 582 -7.81 -10.49 -16.92
CA THR A 582 -6.93 -10.28 -15.76
C THR A 582 -5.57 -10.90 -15.99
N GLN A 583 -4.52 -10.28 -15.46
CA GLN A 583 -3.22 -10.93 -15.36
C GLN A 583 -3.06 -11.55 -13.96
N ALA A 584 -2.78 -12.85 -13.88
CA ALA A 584 -2.44 -13.45 -12.59
C ALA A 584 -1.07 -12.90 -12.13
N LEU A 585 -1.04 -12.20 -11.00
CA LEU A 585 0.19 -11.87 -10.30
C LEU A 585 0.63 -13.10 -9.49
N SER A 586 1.23 -14.09 -10.14
CA SER A 586 2.00 -15.10 -9.42
C SER A 586 3.35 -14.48 -9.05
N LEU A 587 3.53 -14.23 -7.75
CA LEU A 587 4.84 -13.94 -7.17
C LEU A 587 5.59 -15.27 -7.09
N GLU A 588 6.35 -15.59 -8.14
CA GLU A 588 7.30 -16.69 -8.12
C GLU A 588 8.57 -16.23 -7.41
N ASN A 589 8.92 -16.88 -6.31
CA ASN A 589 10.20 -16.62 -5.65
C ASN A 589 11.33 -17.18 -6.53
N VAL A 590 12.00 -16.31 -7.27
CA VAL A 590 13.23 -16.60 -7.99
C VAL A 590 14.38 -16.06 -7.13
N ASN A 591 15.13 -16.97 -6.49
CA ASN A 591 16.26 -16.64 -5.61
C ASN A 591 15.87 -15.66 -4.46
N ASP A 592 14.80 -15.94 -3.70
CA ASP A 592 14.29 -15.09 -2.61
C ASP A 592 13.76 -13.69 -3.02
N LEU A 593 13.69 -13.39 -4.32
CA LEU A 593 12.98 -12.25 -4.89
C LEU A 593 11.72 -12.71 -5.62
N SER A 594 10.64 -11.97 -5.46
CA SER A 594 9.40 -12.29 -6.13
C SER A 594 9.39 -11.73 -7.56
N ARG A 595 9.31 -12.63 -8.54
CA ARG A 595 9.16 -12.33 -9.97
C ARG A 595 7.73 -12.66 -10.40
N GLN A 596 7.25 -11.93 -11.40
CA GLN A 596 6.03 -12.29 -12.11
C GLN A 596 6.24 -13.55 -12.96
N GLY A 597 5.43 -14.59 -12.73
CA GLY A 597 5.42 -15.80 -13.57
C GLY A 597 4.76 -15.56 -14.93
N ASP A 598 5.30 -16.18 -15.99
CA ASP A 598 4.72 -16.12 -17.33
C ASP A 598 3.52 -17.06 -17.46
N SER A 599 2.39 -16.55 -17.97
CA SER A 599 1.23 -17.39 -18.25
C SER A 599 1.52 -18.32 -19.43
N SER A 600 1.54 -19.63 -19.20
CA SER A 600 1.69 -20.63 -20.27
C SER A 600 0.66 -20.44 -21.39
N PHE A 601 1.11 -20.52 -22.65
CA PHE A 601 0.25 -20.40 -23.82
C PHE A 601 -0.95 -21.36 -23.78
N GLN A 602 -0.77 -22.56 -23.22
CA GLN A 602 -1.81 -23.58 -23.09
C GLN A 602 -3.02 -23.08 -22.30
N ASN A 603 -2.78 -22.29 -21.26
CA ASN A 603 -3.82 -21.73 -20.41
C ASN A 603 -4.66 -20.68 -21.16
N VAL A 604 -4.03 -19.91 -22.07
CA VAL A 604 -4.72 -18.89 -22.88
C VAL A 604 -5.69 -19.53 -23.87
N PHE A 605 -5.25 -20.55 -24.62
CA PHE A 605 -6.11 -21.24 -25.58
C PHE A 605 -7.24 -22.01 -24.89
N LEU A 606 -6.97 -22.61 -23.73
CA LEU A 606 -7.98 -23.27 -22.92
C LEU A 606 -9.02 -22.27 -22.41
N ALA A 607 -8.58 -21.15 -21.81
CA ALA A 607 -9.48 -20.11 -21.32
C ALA A 607 -10.30 -19.46 -22.44
N ALA A 608 -9.74 -19.29 -23.64
CA ALA A 608 -10.48 -18.87 -24.84
C ALA A 608 -11.55 -19.89 -25.24
N GLY A 609 -11.28 -21.19 -25.10
CA GLY A 609 -12.27 -22.25 -25.27
C GLY A 609 -13.41 -22.15 -24.26
N GLU A 610 -13.10 -21.84 -23.00
CA GLU A 610 -14.09 -21.65 -21.94
C GLU A 610 -14.92 -20.37 -22.14
N ALA A 611 -14.39 -19.33 -22.80
CA ALA A 611 -15.18 -18.14 -23.14
C ALA A 611 -16.32 -18.47 -24.15
N CYS A 612 -16.20 -19.54 -24.96
CA CYS A 612 -17.22 -19.96 -25.92
C CYS A 612 -18.53 -20.43 -25.28
N TRP A 613 -18.55 -20.73 -23.98
CA TRP A 613 -19.79 -21.01 -23.26
C TRP A 613 -20.80 -19.86 -23.36
N LEU A 614 -20.33 -18.61 -23.43
CA LEU A 614 -21.19 -17.45 -23.67
C LEU A 614 -21.86 -17.55 -25.04
N GLY A 615 -21.09 -17.96 -26.05
CA GLY A 615 -21.58 -18.20 -27.40
C GLY A 615 -22.68 -19.26 -27.44
N TYR A 616 -22.53 -20.36 -26.71
CA TYR A 616 -23.58 -21.38 -26.61
C TYR A 616 -24.86 -20.85 -25.97
N VAL A 617 -24.76 -20.12 -24.86
CA VAL A 617 -25.93 -19.53 -24.19
C VAL A 617 -26.66 -18.53 -25.09
N VAL A 618 -25.93 -17.60 -25.70
CA VAL A 618 -26.52 -16.56 -26.56
C VAL A 618 -27.13 -17.18 -27.82
N THR A 619 -26.43 -18.12 -28.47
CA THR A 619 -26.99 -18.80 -29.66
C THR A 619 -28.24 -19.62 -29.34
N ASP A 620 -28.33 -20.21 -28.15
CA ASP A 620 -29.51 -20.94 -27.72
C ASP A 620 -30.70 -20.02 -27.39
N PHE A 621 -30.46 -18.82 -26.84
CA PHE A 621 -31.52 -17.80 -26.72
C PHE A 621 -32.00 -17.31 -28.08
N LEU A 622 -31.06 -17.04 -28.99
CA LEU A 622 -31.37 -16.55 -30.33
C LEU A 622 -31.97 -17.64 -31.23
N SER A 623 -31.83 -18.93 -30.90
CA SER A 623 -32.34 -20.04 -31.71
C SER A 623 -33.85 -19.98 -31.99
N VAL A 624 -34.62 -19.35 -31.08
CA VAL A 624 -36.05 -19.09 -31.27
C VAL A 624 -36.30 -18.10 -32.42
N LEU A 625 -35.39 -17.14 -32.61
CA LEU A 625 -35.49 -16.11 -33.65
C LEU A 625 -34.79 -16.52 -34.95
N THR A 626 -33.62 -17.14 -34.85
CA THR A 626 -32.79 -17.50 -36.01
C THR A 626 -33.17 -18.86 -36.60
N ALA A 627 -33.89 -19.69 -35.85
CA ALA A 627 -34.53 -20.93 -36.28
C ALA A 627 -33.63 -21.79 -37.18
N GLN A 628 -34.02 -21.99 -38.45
CA GLN A 628 -33.33 -22.87 -39.40
C GLN A 628 -31.88 -22.45 -39.71
N TYR A 629 -31.54 -21.18 -39.50
CA TYR A 629 -30.18 -20.67 -39.68
C TYR A 629 -29.24 -21.05 -38.54
N THR A 630 -29.77 -21.33 -37.35
CA THR A 630 -29.00 -21.76 -36.18
C THR A 630 -28.06 -22.91 -36.57
N SER A 631 -28.56 -23.92 -37.27
CA SER A 631 -27.78 -25.08 -37.73
C SER A 631 -26.47 -24.73 -38.47
N LYS A 632 -26.41 -23.59 -39.18
CA LYS A 632 -25.28 -23.22 -40.05
C LYS A 632 -24.31 -22.23 -39.41
N TYR A 633 -24.80 -21.19 -38.74
CA TYR A 633 -23.90 -20.18 -38.16
C TYR A 633 -23.36 -20.61 -36.79
N ALA A 634 -24.09 -21.47 -36.08
CA ALA A 634 -23.80 -21.89 -34.72
C ALA A 634 -22.36 -22.38 -34.50
N ILE A 635 -21.86 -23.27 -35.36
CA ILE A 635 -20.49 -23.81 -35.25
C ILE A 635 -19.48 -22.74 -35.69
N LYS A 636 -19.76 -22.05 -36.80
CA LYS A 636 -18.89 -21.01 -37.38
C LYS A 636 -18.62 -19.88 -36.39
N CYS A 637 -19.65 -19.37 -35.72
CA CYS A 637 -19.51 -18.27 -34.78
C CYS A 637 -18.66 -18.65 -33.56
N ASN A 638 -18.70 -19.91 -33.11
CA ASN A 638 -17.87 -20.37 -32.00
C ASN A 638 -16.41 -20.59 -32.42
N ILE A 639 -16.15 -21.04 -33.65
CA ILE A 639 -14.78 -21.10 -34.19
C ILE A 639 -14.20 -19.69 -34.34
N VAL A 640 -14.99 -18.75 -34.86
CA VAL A 640 -14.59 -17.34 -34.98
C VAL A 640 -14.35 -16.72 -33.60
N LEU A 641 -15.27 -16.91 -32.66
CA LEU A 641 -15.12 -16.44 -31.27
C LEU A 641 -13.86 -17.02 -30.62
N TRP A 642 -13.67 -18.33 -30.66
CA TRP A 642 -12.51 -18.99 -30.08
C TRP A 642 -11.20 -18.48 -30.70
N GLY A 643 -11.12 -18.46 -32.04
CA GLY A 643 -9.93 -18.02 -32.76
C GLY A 643 -9.61 -16.56 -32.49
N THR A 644 -10.60 -15.68 -32.57
CA THR A 644 -10.40 -14.23 -32.31
C THR A 644 -10.05 -13.96 -30.86
N ALA A 645 -10.72 -14.58 -29.89
CA ALA A 645 -10.40 -14.42 -28.46
C ALA A 645 -9.02 -14.99 -28.09
N ALA A 646 -8.62 -16.13 -28.68
CA ALA A 646 -7.31 -16.72 -28.47
C ALA A 646 -6.20 -15.87 -29.11
N ILE A 647 -6.36 -15.47 -30.37
CA ILE A 647 -5.40 -14.60 -31.07
C ILE A 647 -5.24 -13.29 -30.33
N LEU A 648 -6.34 -12.63 -29.96
CA LEU A 648 -6.31 -11.37 -29.24
C LEU A 648 -5.62 -11.52 -27.87
N SER A 649 -5.86 -12.62 -27.15
CA SER A 649 -5.25 -12.86 -25.83
C SER A 649 -3.79 -13.27 -25.90
N TRP A 650 -3.37 -13.82 -27.03
CA TRP A 650 -1.98 -14.13 -27.32
C TRP A 650 -1.20 -12.91 -27.82
N SER A 651 -1.75 -12.16 -28.78
CA SER A 651 -1.06 -11.04 -29.42
C SER A 651 -1.06 -9.77 -28.57
N ALA A 652 -2.07 -9.60 -27.72
CA ALA A 652 -2.24 -8.46 -26.84
C ALA A 652 -2.71 -8.94 -25.46
N PRO A 653 -1.82 -9.58 -24.66
CA PRO A 653 -2.14 -10.01 -23.31
C PRO A 653 -2.42 -8.82 -22.40
N VAL A 654 -3.29 -9.02 -21.41
CA VAL A 654 -3.55 -7.98 -20.41
C VAL A 654 -2.32 -7.81 -19.53
N THR A 655 -1.84 -6.57 -19.43
CA THR A 655 -0.77 -6.17 -18.52
C THR A 655 -1.39 -5.52 -17.28
N HIS A 656 -0.89 -5.87 -16.10
CA HIS A 656 -1.17 -5.11 -14.89
C HIS A 656 -0.60 -3.69 -15.02
N SER A 657 -1.27 -2.73 -14.39
CA SER A 657 -0.75 -1.37 -14.25
C SER A 657 -0.83 -0.96 -12.80
N ALA A 658 0.26 -0.43 -12.26
CA ALA A 658 0.28 0.19 -10.95
C ALA A 658 0.47 1.69 -11.13
N SER A 659 -0.46 2.49 -10.61
CA SER A 659 -0.30 3.93 -10.48
C SER A 659 -0.10 4.25 -9.00
N ILE A 660 1.08 4.79 -8.67
CA ILE A 660 1.38 5.27 -7.32
C ILE A 660 1.08 6.76 -7.32
N ASP A 661 0.04 7.14 -6.58
CA ASP A 661 -0.34 8.53 -6.35
C ASP A 661 -0.83 8.63 -4.91
N ARG A 662 0.12 8.93 -4.00
CA ARG A 662 -0.22 9.00 -2.59
C ARG A 662 -0.92 10.31 -2.30
N SER A 663 -2.16 10.22 -1.84
CA SER A 663 -2.90 11.35 -1.29
C SER A 663 -3.20 11.06 0.18
N CYS A 664 -2.87 12.01 1.06
CA CYS A 664 -3.09 11.89 2.50
C CYS A 664 -3.94 13.06 2.98
N VAL A 665 -4.90 12.77 3.85
CA VAL A 665 -5.74 13.77 4.51
C VAL A 665 -5.68 13.60 6.01
N TYR A 666 -5.79 14.70 6.75
CA TYR A 666 -5.94 14.66 8.20
C TYR A 666 -7.38 14.31 8.57
N THR A 667 -7.55 13.35 9.48
CA THR A 667 -8.79 13.28 10.28
C THR A 667 -8.70 14.29 11.42
N ASP A 668 -7.54 14.27 12.10
CA ASP A 668 -7.17 15.20 13.17
C ASP A 668 -5.74 15.69 12.88
N VAL A 669 -5.59 17.01 12.73
CA VAL A 669 -4.29 17.62 12.41
C VAL A 669 -3.27 17.25 13.47
N ASP A 670 -2.10 16.78 13.03
CA ASP A 670 -0.99 16.40 13.92
C ASP A 670 -1.34 15.26 14.90
N PHE A 671 -2.29 14.39 14.52
CA PHE A 671 -2.71 13.24 15.33
C PHE A 671 -3.07 11.97 14.53
N GLN A 672 -3.86 12.09 13.45
CA GLN A 672 -4.30 10.95 12.64
C GLN A 672 -4.37 11.29 11.15
N LEU A 673 -3.76 10.44 10.33
CA LEU A 673 -3.79 10.51 8.86
C LEU A 673 -4.58 9.36 8.24
N VAL A 674 -5.21 9.64 7.11
CA VAL A 674 -5.80 8.64 6.21
C VAL A 674 -5.23 8.87 4.82
N CYS A 675 -4.59 7.83 4.26
CA CYS A 675 -3.90 7.91 2.99
C CYS A 675 -4.41 6.85 2.00
N SER A 676 -4.53 7.24 0.73
CA SER A 676 -4.61 6.31 -0.39
C SER A 676 -3.29 6.36 -1.15
N SER A 677 -2.56 5.25 -1.20
CA SER A 677 -1.23 5.16 -1.80
C SER A 677 -1.24 4.95 -3.33
N GLY A 678 -2.38 4.55 -3.90
CA GLY A 678 -2.52 4.33 -5.35
C GLY A 678 -3.39 3.14 -5.71
N ILE A 679 -3.45 2.85 -7.01
CA ILE A 679 -4.32 1.82 -7.61
C ILE A 679 -3.46 0.80 -8.37
N ILE A 680 -3.68 -0.49 -8.10
CA ILE A 680 -3.13 -1.62 -8.85
C ILE A 680 -4.25 -2.24 -9.67
N SER A 681 -4.25 -1.98 -10.97
CA SER A 681 -5.18 -2.61 -11.91
C SER A 681 -4.64 -3.96 -12.35
N ILE A 682 -5.29 -5.03 -11.89
CA ILE A 682 -4.96 -6.42 -12.23
C ILE A 682 -5.75 -6.87 -13.46
N GLY A 683 -6.90 -6.24 -13.72
CA GLY A 683 -7.75 -6.52 -14.88
C GLY A 683 -8.15 -5.28 -15.66
N SER A 684 -8.60 -5.51 -16.89
CA SER A 684 -9.08 -4.47 -17.81
C SER A 684 -10.56 -4.64 -18.12
N SER A 685 -11.37 -3.65 -17.72
CA SER A 685 -12.80 -3.58 -18.05
C SER A 685 -13.04 -3.40 -19.54
N GLY A 686 -12.17 -2.63 -20.21
CA GLY A 686 -12.20 -2.51 -21.67
C GLY A 686 -11.98 -3.84 -22.36
N ARG A 687 -11.02 -4.65 -21.88
CA ARG A 687 -10.79 -6.01 -22.40
C ARG A 687 -11.97 -6.93 -22.16
N PHE A 688 -12.54 -6.89 -20.96
CA PHE A 688 -13.71 -7.67 -20.60
C PHE A 688 -14.88 -7.40 -21.56
N MET A 689 -15.21 -6.12 -21.76
CA MET A 689 -16.27 -5.71 -22.69
C MET A 689 -15.93 -6.02 -24.16
N CYS A 690 -14.66 -5.94 -24.55
CA CYS A 690 -14.21 -6.33 -25.88
C CYS A 690 -14.47 -7.82 -26.15
N LEU A 691 -14.15 -8.72 -25.21
CA LEU A 691 -14.40 -10.16 -25.36
C LEU A 691 -15.90 -10.50 -25.40
N VAL A 692 -16.71 -9.81 -24.59
CA VAL A 692 -18.18 -9.92 -24.68
C VAL A 692 -18.67 -9.43 -26.05
N GLY A 693 -18.14 -8.30 -26.53
CA GLY A 693 -18.44 -7.74 -27.85
C GLY A 693 -18.03 -8.68 -28.99
N ILE A 694 -16.88 -9.34 -28.90
CA ILE A 694 -16.43 -10.36 -29.87
C ILE A 694 -17.40 -11.53 -29.91
N CYS A 695 -17.92 -11.99 -28.76
CA CYS A 695 -18.93 -13.04 -28.72
C CYS A 695 -20.21 -12.65 -29.46
N ILE A 696 -20.78 -11.49 -29.12
CA ILE A 696 -22.02 -11.00 -29.75
C ILE A 696 -21.80 -10.70 -31.25
N GLY A 697 -20.70 -10.03 -31.57
CA GLY A 697 -20.32 -9.68 -32.94
C GLY A 697 -20.09 -10.90 -33.83
N SER A 698 -19.40 -11.92 -33.34
CA SER A 698 -19.17 -13.17 -34.08
C SER A 698 -20.49 -13.88 -34.40
N ILE A 699 -21.43 -13.88 -33.46
CA ILE A 699 -22.78 -14.43 -33.68
C ILE A 699 -23.52 -13.65 -34.76
N PHE A 700 -23.53 -12.32 -34.64
CA PHE A 700 -24.22 -11.44 -35.59
C PHE A 700 -23.67 -11.59 -37.01
N VAL A 701 -22.35 -11.48 -37.18
CA VAL A 701 -21.69 -11.57 -38.50
C VAL A 701 -21.94 -12.93 -39.14
N CYS A 702 -21.78 -14.03 -38.41
CA CYS A 702 -22.03 -15.36 -38.95
C CYS A 702 -23.51 -15.58 -39.29
N TYR A 703 -24.45 -15.06 -38.49
CA TYR A 703 -25.88 -15.14 -38.79
C TYR A 703 -26.23 -14.37 -40.07
N VAL A 704 -25.80 -13.10 -40.18
CA VAL A 704 -26.06 -12.26 -41.36
C VAL A 704 -25.44 -12.90 -42.61
N PHE A 705 -24.23 -13.42 -42.51
CA PHE A 705 -23.57 -14.12 -43.61
C PHE A 705 -24.40 -15.31 -44.12
N GLU A 706 -24.90 -16.17 -43.22
CA GLU A 706 -25.75 -17.30 -43.64
C GLU A 706 -27.11 -16.85 -44.17
N ARG A 707 -27.70 -15.79 -43.62
CA ARG A 707 -28.98 -15.24 -44.07
C ARG A 707 -28.91 -14.64 -45.47
N VAL A 708 -27.80 -13.96 -45.79
CA VAL A 708 -27.55 -13.40 -47.13
C VAL A 708 -27.19 -14.49 -48.13
N ARG A 709 -26.42 -15.50 -47.71
CA ARG A 709 -25.99 -16.62 -48.57
C ARG A 709 -27.13 -17.56 -48.96
N ASP A 710 -28.07 -17.83 -48.04
CA ASP A 710 -29.16 -18.80 -48.22
C ASP A 710 -30.51 -18.25 -47.71
N PRO A 711 -31.11 -17.24 -48.36
CA PRO A 711 -32.29 -16.52 -47.84
C PRO A 711 -33.58 -17.37 -47.84
N SER A 712 -33.67 -18.41 -48.67
CA SER A 712 -34.85 -19.27 -48.85
C SER A 712 -34.73 -20.61 -48.11
N ARG A 713 -33.93 -20.68 -47.05
CA ARG A 713 -33.68 -21.92 -46.31
C ARG A 713 -34.95 -22.46 -45.66
N LEU A 714 -35.27 -23.71 -45.96
CA LEU A 714 -36.43 -24.41 -45.40
C LEU A 714 -36.21 -24.75 -43.91
N PRO A 715 -37.27 -24.70 -43.08
CA PRO A 715 -37.22 -25.15 -41.70
C PRO A 715 -36.98 -26.66 -41.60
N PRO A 716 -36.37 -27.14 -40.50
CA PRO A 716 -36.27 -28.57 -40.22
C PRO A 716 -37.67 -29.19 -40.23
N LYS A 717 -37.85 -30.34 -40.89
CA LYS A 717 -39.15 -30.95 -41.14
C LYS A 717 -39.78 -31.65 -39.93
N HIS A 718 -39.08 -31.75 -38.80
CA HIS A 718 -39.49 -32.61 -37.68
C HIS A 718 -39.58 -31.82 -36.37
N ASP A 719 -40.79 -31.72 -35.82
CA ASP A 719 -41.07 -31.16 -34.51
C ASP A 719 -41.32 -32.33 -33.54
N SER A 720 -40.45 -32.46 -32.53
CA SER A 720 -40.63 -33.43 -31.44
C SER A 720 -40.39 -32.75 -30.11
N PHE A 721 -41.33 -32.90 -29.17
CA PHE A 721 -41.21 -32.35 -27.80
C PHE A 721 -40.11 -33.04 -26.98
N PHE A 722 -39.63 -34.20 -27.43
CA PHE A 722 -38.50 -34.90 -26.82
C PHE A 722 -37.16 -34.19 -27.06
N LEU A 723 -37.04 -33.39 -28.13
CA LEU A 723 -35.83 -32.68 -28.49
C LEU A 723 -35.75 -31.32 -27.78
N ALA A 724 -34.60 -31.04 -27.17
CA ALA A 724 -34.24 -29.69 -26.75
C ALA A 724 -34.12 -28.77 -27.98
N SER A 725 -34.37 -27.46 -27.79
CA SER A 725 -34.29 -26.47 -28.87
C SER A 725 -32.95 -26.51 -29.61
N SER A 726 -31.85 -26.63 -28.86
CA SER A 726 -30.51 -26.77 -29.43
C SER A 726 -30.36 -28.06 -30.22
N ALA A 727 -30.81 -29.20 -29.71
CA ALA A 727 -30.76 -30.50 -30.40
C ALA A 727 -31.54 -30.49 -31.72
N LYS A 728 -32.72 -29.85 -31.77
CA LYS A 728 -33.54 -29.73 -32.99
C LYS A 728 -32.77 -29.15 -34.18
N TYR A 729 -31.92 -28.16 -33.95
CA TYR A 729 -31.19 -27.47 -35.01
C TYR A 729 -29.76 -27.98 -35.20
N LEU A 730 -29.16 -28.65 -34.21
CA LEU A 730 -27.74 -29.01 -34.23
C LEU A 730 -27.48 -30.49 -34.51
N PHE A 731 -28.44 -31.38 -34.26
CA PHE A 731 -28.25 -32.80 -34.54
C PHE A 731 -28.39 -33.11 -36.02
N GLU A 732 -27.48 -33.95 -36.51
CA GLU A 732 -27.58 -34.56 -37.82
C GLU A 732 -28.60 -35.70 -37.75
N SER A 733 -29.63 -35.62 -38.58
CA SER A 733 -30.75 -36.56 -38.58
C SER A 733 -30.87 -37.35 -39.89
N SER A 734 -30.10 -37.02 -40.93
CA SER A 734 -30.30 -37.54 -42.29
C SER A 734 -30.25 -39.07 -42.40
N ARG A 735 -29.37 -39.75 -41.65
CA ARG A 735 -29.23 -41.23 -41.62
C ARG A 735 -30.15 -41.95 -40.64
N TRP A 736 -30.92 -41.18 -39.90
CA TRP A 736 -31.73 -41.63 -38.76
C TRP A 736 -33.22 -41.37 -38.98
N ILE A 737 -33.60 -40.94 -40.18
CA ILE A 737 -34.99 -40.73 -40.58
C ILE A 737 -35.43 -41.94 -41.41
N HIS A 738 -36.48 -42.62 -40.97
CA HIS A 738 -37.13 -43.68 -41.73
C HIS A 738 -38.63 -43.40 -41.80
N ARG A 739 -39.19 -43.30 -43.01
CA ARG A 739 -40.62 -43.00 -43.26
C ARG A 739 -41.14 -41.79 -42.48
N ASP A 740 -40.43 -40.67 -42.58
CA ASP A 740 -40.71 -39.38 -41.91
C ASP A 740 -40.65 -39.40 -40.37
N ILE A 741 -40.22 -40.51 -39.75
CA ILE A 741 -39.98 -40.62 -38.30
C ILE A 741 -38.49 -40.50 -38.02
N TYR A 742 -38.12 -39.59 -37.12
CA TYR A 742 -36.74 -39.46 -36.64
C TYR A 742 -36.48 -40.44 -35.48
N TYR A 743 -35.49 -41.31 -35.65
CA TYR A 743 -35.01 -42.26 -34.65
C TYR A 743 -33.73 -41.75 -34.02
N ILE A 744 -33.78 -41.25 -32.79
CA ILE A 744 -32.57 -40.76 -32.12
C ILE A 744 -31.76 -41.92 -31.54
N ASP A 745 -30.47 -42.01 -31.85
CA ASP A 745 -29.59 -43.00 -31.23
C ASP A 745 -29.46 -42.72 -29.73
N GLN A 746 -29.26 -43.77 -28.92
CA GLN A 746 -29.29 -43.62 -27.45
C GLN A 746 -28.16 -42.72 -26.92
N SER A 747 -27.02 -42.64 -27.61
CA SER A 747 -25.92 -41.75 -27.23
C SER A 747 -26.29 -40.28 -27.48
N SER A 748 -26.86 -39.95 -28.64
CA SER A 748 -27.43 -38.61 -28.90
C SER A 748 -28.63 -38.30 -28.00
N ALA A 749 -29.41 -39.32 -27.63
CA ALA A 749 -30.54 -39.18 -26.71
C ALA A 749 -30.06 -38.72 -25.33
N VAL A 750 -28.97 -39.29 -24.81
CA VAL A 750 -28.34 -38.85 -23.56
C VAL A 750 -27.85 -37.41 -23.65
N ILE A 751 -27.21 -36.99 -24.75
CA ILE A 751 -26.80 -35.60 -24.97
C ILE A 751 -28.03 -34.65 -24.93
N ASN A 752 -29.16 -35.12 -25.45
CA ASN A 752 -30.45 -34.41 -25.43
C ASN A 752 -31.24 -34.56 -24.11
N GLY A 753 -30.68 -35.23 -23.10
CA GLY A 753 -31.28 -35.39 -21.76
C GLY A 753 -32.34 -36.49 -21.67
N LEU A 754 -32.28 -37.49 -22.53
CA LEU A 754 -33.15 -38.67 -22.52
C LEU A 754 -32.33 -39.89 -22.11
N LEU A 755 -32.67 -40.49 -20.97
CA LEU A 755 -32.09 -41.76 -20.53
C LEU A 755 -33.03 -42.89 -20.90
N SER A 756 -32.61 -43.78 -21.80
CA SER A 756 -33.46 -44.87 -22.28
C SER A 756 -33.00 -46.24 -21.78
N LEU A 757 -33.95 -47.05 -21.33
CA LEU A 757 -33.78 -48.47 -21.05
C LEU A 757 -34.78 -49.26 -21.90
N ARG A 758 -34.30 -50.22 -22.68
CA ARG A 758 -35.15 -51.08 -23.49
C ARG A 758 -35.35 -52.42 -22.79
N ILE A 759 -36.60 -52.78 -22.52
CA ILE A 759 -36.99 -54.09 -22.00
C ILE A 759 -37.99 -54.70 -22.99
N GLY A 760 -37.54 -55.68 -23.78
CA GLY A 760 -38.36 -56.32 -24.80
C GLY A 760 -38.82 -55.38 -25.93
N GLY A 761 -40.13 -55.13 -26.00
CA GLY A 761 -40.80 -54.26 -26.99
C GLY A 761 -40.95 -52.80 -26.56
N ILE A 762 -40.60 -52.46 -25.32
CA ILE A 762 -40.90 -51.16 -24.70
C ILE A 762 -39.61 -50.40 -24.39
N PHE A 763 -39.55 -49.13 -24.78
CA PHE A 763 -38.54 -48.18 -24.33
C PHE A 763 -39.07 -47.38 -23.15
N TYR A 764 -38.39 -47.49 -22.01
CA TYR A 764 -38.56 -46.61 -20.86
C TYR A 764 -37.60 -45.44 -21.02
N VAL A 765 -38.12 -44.24 -21.27
CA VAL A 765 -37.34 -43.03 -21.54
C VAL A 765 -37.57 -42.03 -20.41
N PHE A 766 -36.57 -41.82 -19.58
CA PHE A 766 -36.58 -40.77 -18.56
C PHE A 766 -36.07 -39.46 -19.17
N ASP A 767 -36.95 -38.46 -19.28
CA ASP A 767 -36.60 -37.13 -19.75
C ASP A 767 -36.20 -36.24 -18.58
N VAL A 768 -34.89 -35.95 -18.49
CA VAL A 768 -34.28 -35.12 -17.45
C VAL A 768 -34.76 -33.67 -17.53
N LYS A 769 -35.18 -33.20 -18.71
CA LYS A 769 -35.64 -31.81 -18.91
C LYS A 769 -36.94 -31.53 -18.16
N ILE A 770 -37.84 -32.51 -18.14
CA ILE A 770 -39.18 -32.41 -17.53
C ILE A 770 -39.33 -33.29 -16.28
N TRP A 771 -38.30 -34.06 -15.91
CA TRP A 771 -38.30 -35.02 -14.80
C TRP A 771 -39.45 -36.03 -14.87
N ARG A 772 -39.69 -36.61 -16.07
CA ARG A 772 -40.75 -37.62 -16.28
C ARG A 772 -40.23 -38.88 -16.96
N LEU A 773 -40.76 -40.02 -16.54
CA LEU A 773 -40.57 -41.30 -17.22
C LEU A 773 -41.69 -41.50 -18.24
N LEU A 774 -41.31 -41.76 -19.49
CA LEU A 774 -42.22 -41.97 -20.62
C LEU A 774 -41.98 -43.37 -21.18
N THR A 775 -43.04 -44.04 -21.64
CA THR A 775 -42.95 -45.38 -22.23
C THR A 775 -43.33 -45.32 -23.70
N ILE A 776 -42.46 -45.85 -24.56
CA ILE A 776 -42.70 -45.92 -26.00
C ILE A 776 -42.73 -47.39 -26.39
N GLU A 777 -43.90 -47.87 -26.80
CA GLU A 777 -44.07 -49.23 -27.31
C GLU A 777 -43.75 -49.26 -28.80
N VAL A 778 -42.88 -50.19 -29.22
CA VAL A 778 -42.54 -50.39 -30.63
C VAL A 778 -43.25 -51.63 -31.15
N PRO A 779 -44.25 -51.50 -32.05
CA PRO A 779 -44.97 -52.62 -32.63
C PRO A 779 -44.05 -53.66 -33.26
N GLN A 780 -44.35 -54.95 -33.10
CA GLN A 780 -43.55 -56.06 -33.65
C GLN A 780 -43.46 -56.00 -35.18
N GLU A 781 -44.52 -55.54 -35.85
CA GLU A 781 -44.55 -55.35 -37.31
C GLU A 781 -43.52 -54.33 -37.80
N GLN A 782 -43.40 -53.20 -37.08
CA GLN A 782 -42.43 -52.15 -37.41
C GLN A 782 -40.99 -52.64 -37.23
N ARG A 783 -40.77 -53.56 -36.27
CA ARG A 783 -39.47 -54.20 -36.04
C ARG A 783 -39.10 -55.21 -37.14
N ALA A 784 -40.04 -56.07 -37.53
CA ALA A 784 -39.83 -57.01 -38.64
C ALA A 784 -39.54 -56.27 -39.96
N LEU A 785 -40.16 -55.10 -40.16
CA LEU A 785 -39.98 -54.27 -41.33
C LEU A 785 -38.59 -53.61 -41.39
N LEU A 786 -38.04 -53.18 -40.25
CA LEU A 786 -36.65 -52.71 -40.15
C LEU A 786 -35.63 -53.83 -40.41
N GLU A 787 -35.93 -55.06 -39.96
CA GLU A 787 -35.11 -56.25 -40.22
C GLU A 787 -35.05 -56.58 -41.72
N THR A 788 -36.22 -56.54 -42.38
CA THR A 788 -36.36 -56.85 -43.81
C THR A 788 -35.63 -55.82 -44.69
N ASN A 789 -35.55 -54.56 -44.24
CA ASN A 789 -34.90 -53.47 -44.96
C ASN A 789 -33.38 -53.37 -44.69
N GLY A 790 -32.82 -54.19 -43.79
CA GLY A 790 -31.38 -54.16 -43.46
C GLY A 790 -30.93 -52.97 -42.61
N GLU A 791 -31.86 -52.19 -42.05
CA GLU A 791 -31.61 -50.97 -41.27
C GLU A 791 -31.33 -51.29 -39.78
N LEU A 792 -30.32 -52.14 -39.54
CA LEU A 792 -30.03 -52.72 -38.23
C LEU A 792 -29.64 -51.68 -37.16
N HIS A 793 -29.11 -50.52 -37.55
CA HIS A 793 -28.73 -49.44 -36.61
C HIS A 793 -29.94 -48.76 -35.96
N LEU A 794 -31.12 -48.82 -36.58
CA LEU A 794 -32.35 -48.21 -36.05
C LEU A 794 -33.00 -49.03 -34.93
N PHE A 795 -32.60 -50.29 -34.73
CA PHE A 795 -33.18 -51.16 -33.70
C PHE A 795 -32.93 -50.65 -32.28
N ALA A 796 -31.77 -50.04 -32.03
CA ALA A 796 -31.42 -49.50 -30.73
C ALA A 796 -31.91 -48.06 -30.52
N ALA A 797 -32.32 -47.37 -31.60
CA ALA A 797 -32.71 -45.98 -31.58
C ALA A 797 -34.16 -45.77 -31.12
N ILE A 798 -34.40 -44.61 -30.50
CA ILE A 798 -35.69 -44.24 -29.93
C ILE A 798 -36.51 -43.52 -31.02
N PRO A 799 -37.68 -44.03 -31.42
CA PRO A 799 -38.55 -43.33 -32.37
C PRO A 799 -39.15 -42.10 -31.69
N LEU A 800 -38.95 -40.92 -32.27
CA LEU A 800 -39.43 -39.63 -31.74
C LEU A 800 -40.86 -39.26 -32.19
N GLN A 801 -41.64 -40.24 -32.62
CA GLN A 801 -43.01 -40.05 -33.10
C GLN A 801 -43.96 -39.74 -31.92
N ILE A 802 -44.72 -38.66 -32.06
CA ILE A 802 -45.86 -38.37 -31.19
C ILE A 802 -47.03 -39.19 -31.75
N THR A 803 -47.42 -40.26 -31.07
CA THR A 803 -48.78 -40.78 -31.24
C THR A 803 -49.73 -39.71 -30.73
N HIS A 804 -50.52 -39.10 -31.62
CA HIS A 804 -51.71 -38.37 -31.22
C HIS A 804 -52.67 -39.37 -30.54
N SER A 805 -52.56 -39.49 -29.23
CA SER A 805 -53.63 -40.01 -28.38
C SER A 805 -53.75 -39.06 -27.20
N VAL A 806 -54.73 -38.18 -27.30
CA VAL A 806 -55.32 -37.42 -26.18
C VAL A 806 -55.93 -38.42 -25.19
#